data_AF-B8FDB1-F1
#
_entry.id   AF-B8FDB1-F1
#
_cell.length_a   1.000
_cell.length_b   1.000
_cell.length_c   1.000
_cell.angle_alpha   90.00
_cell.angle_beta   90.00
_cell.angle_gamma   90.00
#
_symmetry.space_group_name_H-M   'P 1'
#
loop_
_entity.id
_entity.type
_entity.pdbx_description
1 polymer ?
#
loop_
_entity_poly.entity_id
_entity_poly.type
_entity_poly.pdbx_seq_one_letter_code
_entity_poly.pdbx_strand_id
1 'polypeptide(L)'
;MLMAKGSIPKIITYLTRWDYKHLLTVASVCILLAAFSAGCESDGHEYPRPNNAVPTTLDRMISFPYAHSAADAKASDPPDSPNGSHGLAITELCKVSEYDVLGYGAWTFGAPLPLKKRLDIMPDGYVMPPSEERAKFLQFFTISDIHITDEEAPNQLIYLQQLDGPNSGHNSSIYSPVMMYTTQVLDAAIRTVNALNEESQFDFGISLGDTCNSTSYNELRWYVDVLDGQYITPSSGDHAGADDVDHQKPFQAQGLDLSIPWYQTMGNHDHFYIGSFPVDADPSLGIRDSYIADTVWNAANILQPDLAAFPVLFDMQNLTDLPSYYMGVIDGTTPYGDIIYKGDTTDPEFAGGAPAVAADPDRRSLLRTEWIQEFFNTSSYPVGHGFNLVDPAQPDGFTCYSFLPKANIPLKVIVLDNTQSENDGSNDIHGHGYLDAARWAWLQDELAAGQAANQLMIIACHVPIAVSAIGSELEWWQSEAGIDPEYQNAATLPELVETLQNSTNLLMVIAGHRHMNIVKAFVSPDPDKPEMGFWQVETSSLRDFPQQLRTFEIYLNSDYTVSIKTINVDPIMEKGSPAATSRKYAIAAQQILQNDITVNCPNIAMVSGVIPVVSMDPTRPQGTPTEEEPFTDPSIQFVDLSEDGVPFNASYNALLFKQLSPEMVTALQAQFQQ
;
A
#
# COMPACT_ATOMS: atom_id res chain seq x y z
N MET A 1 68.18 -19.55 -27.32
CA MET A 1 68.52 -20.91 -27.78
C MET A 1 67.22 -21.54 -28.29
N LEU A 2 67.20 -21.94 -29.56
CA LEU A 2 66.17 -22.60 -30.38
C LEU A 2 65.10 -23.44 -29.61
N MET A 3 63.78 -23.45 -29.86
CA MET A 3 62.90 -23.35 -31.06
C MET A 3 62.17 -24.69 -31.36
N ALA A 4 60.83 -24.71 -31.27
CA ALA A 4 59.87 -25.40 -32.17
C ALA A 4 58.44 -24.91 -31.80
N LYS A 5 57.77 -24.04 -32.59
CA LYS A 5 56.82 -24.33 -33.71
C LYS A 5 55.60 -25.17 -33.28
N GLY A 6 54.31 -24.83 -33.48
CA GLY A 6 53.55 -23.71 -34.10
C GLY A 6 52.04 -24.11 -34.15
N SER A 7 51.02 -23.33 -34.56
CA SER A 7 50.91 -21.92 -35.03
C SER A 7 49.41 -21.45 -35.05
N ILE A 8 49.14 -20.17 -35.37
CA ILE A 8 47.87 -19.38 -35.31
C ILE A 8 47.18 -19.37 -36.72
N PRO A 9 45.83 -19.28 -36.92
CA PRO A 9 45.06 -18.04 -36.71
C PRO A 9 43.53 -18.06 -36.37
N LYS A 10 43.08 -16.84 -35.98
CA LYS A 10 41.71 -16.37 -35.68
C LYS A 10 40.72 -16.56 -36.86
N ILE A 11 39.41 -16.58 -36.54
CA ILE A 11 38.34 -15.85 -37.25
C ILE A 11 37.15 -15.59 -36.31
N ILE A 12 36.33 -14.58 -36.64
CA ILE A 12 35.23 -13.97 -35.85
C ILE A 12 33.88 -14.58 -36.28
N THR A 13 32.79 -14.18 -35.60
CA THR A 13 31.40 -13.95 -36.10
C THR A 13 30.30 -14.96 -35.70
N TYR A 14 29.40 -14.48 -34.82
CA TYR A 14 27.94 -14.69 -34.73
C TYR A 14 27.31 -16.06 -35.03
N LEU A 15 26.54 -16.58 -34.05
CA LEU A 15 25.28 -17.28 -34.29
C LEU A 15 24.21 -16.79 -33.30
N THR A 16 22.99 -16.60 -33.78
CA THR A 16 21.85 -15.96 -33.08
C THR A 16 20.80 -16.98 -32.62
N ARG A 17 19.88 -16.56 -31.74
CA ARG A 17 18.59 -17.23 -31.48
C ARG A 17 17.95 -17.68 -32.81
N TRP A 18 17.78 -18.98 -33.08
CA TRP A 18 16.67 -19.56 -33.89
C TRP A 18 16.61 -21.11 -34.03
N ASP A 19 17.31 -21.92 -33.22
CA ASP A 19 17.22 -23.41 -33.29
C ASP A 19 16.92 -24.06 -31.92
N TYR A 20 15.78 -23.71 -31.30
CA TYR A 20 15.28 -24.34 -30.07
C TYR A 20 13.87 -24.93 -30.19
N LYS A 21 13.51 -25.39 -31.39
CA LYS A 21 12.26 -26.14 -31.67
C LYS A 21 12.56 -27.45 -32.40
N HIS A 22 13.12 -28.44 -31.71
CA HIS A 22 12.91 -29.89 -31.93
C HIS A 22 13.75 -30.74 -30.97
N LEU A 23 13.21 -31.03 -29.76
CA LEU A 23 13.58 -32.20 -28.95
C LEU A 23 12.60 -32.36 -27.77
N LEU A 24 11.32 -32.59 -28.11
CA LEU A 24 10.26 -32.80 -27.12
C LEU A 24 9.33 -33.94 -27.56
N THR A 25 9.89 -35.14 -27.73
CA THR A 25 9.10 -36.39 -27.84
C THR A 25 9.96 -37.61 -27.49
N VAL A 26 9.36 -38.57 -26.76
CA VAL A 26 9.86 -39.93 -26.46
C VAL A 26 11.03 -40.05 -25.46
N ALA A 27 10.71 -40.06 -24.16
CA ALA A 27 11.44 -40.85 -23.13
C ALA A 27 10.66 -41.02 -21.81
N SER A 28 9.39 -41.44 -21.87
CA SER A 28 8.68 -41.94 -20.68
C SER A 28 8.74 -43.47 -20.66
N VAL A 29 9.25 -44.08 -19.57
CA VAL A 29 8.84 -45.38 -18.95
C VAL A 29 9.93 -45.89 -17.99
N CYS A 30 9.56 -45.98 -16.70
CA CYS A 30 10.05 -46.89 -15.66
C CYS A 30 11.56 -47.07 -15.42
N ILE A 31 12.13 -46.28 -14.49
CA ILE A 31 12.78 -46.85 -13.28
C ILE A 31 12.29 -46.04 -12.07
N LEU A 32 11.52 -46.68 -11.19
CA LEU A 32 11.02 -46.08 -9.95
C LEU A 32 11.17 -47.16 -8.87
N LEU A 33 12.18 -47.02 -7.99
CA LEU A 33 12.29 -47.78 -6.74
C LEU A 33 13.42 -47.21 -5.85
N ALA A 34 13.01 -46.64 -4.72
CA ALA A 34 13.75 -46.50 -3.46
C ALA A 34 15.20 -45.95 -3.51
N ALA A 35 15.31 -44.62 -3.43
CA ALA A 35 16.35 -43.97 -2.61
C ALA A 35 15.64 -43.29 -1.42
N PHE A 36 16.23 -43.35 -0.23
CA PHE A 36 15.55 -43.07 1.03
C PHE A 36 15.10 -41.61 1.18
N SER A 37 13.80 -41.42 1.36
CA SER A 37 13.24 -40.27 2.05
C SER A 37 13.59 -40.34 3.54
N ALA A 38 14.58 -39.57 3.96
CA ALA A 38 14.55 -38.95 5.29
C ALA A 38 13.88 -37.58 5.12
N GLY A 39 12.57 -37.60 4.89
CA GLY A 39 11.79 -36.37 4.95
C GLY A 39 11.61 -36.01 6.41
N CYS A 40 11.90 -34.77 6.78
CA CYS A 40 11.09 -34.16 7.81
C CYS A 40 9.68 -34.06 7.23
N GLU A 41 8.71 -34.70 7.87
CA GLU A 41 7.31 -34.31 7.72
C GLU A 41 7.22 -32.93 8.39
N SER A 42 7.29 -31.87 7.57
CA SER A 42 6.82 -30.56 7.99
C SER A 42 5.31 -30.66 8.09
N ASP A 43 4.77 -30.71 9.30
CA ASP A 43 3.33 -30.58 9.59
C ASP A 43 2.89 -29.12 9.28
N GLY A 44 2.94 -28.76 7.99
CA GLY A 44 2.57 -27.45 7.50
C GLY A 44 1.08 -27.21 7.77
N HIS A 45 0.78 -26.24 8.62
CA HIS A 45 -0.60 -25.81 8.85
C HIS A 45 -1.15 -25.17 7.56
N GLU A 46 -2.10 -25.87 6.94
CA GLU A 46 -2.97 -25.36 5.88
C GLU A 46 -4.27 -24.86 6.51
N TYR A 47 -4.61 -23.58 6.36
CA TYR A 47 -5.91 -23.07 6.81
C TYR A 47 -6.98 -23.34 5.73
N PRO A 48 -8.16 -23.88 6.10
CA PRO A 48 -9.20 -24.24 5.14
C PRO A 48 -9.77 -23.07 4.34
N ARG A 49 -10.40 -23.41 3.20
CA ARG A 49 -11.10 -22.43 2.37
C ARG A 49 -12.45 -22.02 2.98
N PRO A 50 -12.92 -20.78 2.75
CA PRO A 50 -14.31 -20.40 3.05
C PRO A 50 -15.31 -21.31 2.32
N ASN A 51 -16.25 -21.91 3.06
CA ASN A 51 -17.25 -22.85 2.52
C ASN A 51 -18.63 -22.21 2.25
N ASN A 52 -18.75 -20.88 2.39
CA ASN A 52 -19.98 -20.11 2.24
C ASN A 52 -19.71 -18.87 1.37
N ALA A 53 -20.76 -18.27 0.82
CA ALA A 53 -20.66 -17.00 0.10
C ALA A 53 -19.96 -15.93 0.96
N VAL A 54 -19.08 -15.14 0.34
CA VAL A 54 -18.22 -14.15 1.00
C VAL A 54 -19.03 -12.92 1.38
N PRO A 55 -19.28 -12.67 2.68
CA PRO A 55 -20.00 -11.48 3.11
C PRO A 55 -19.11 -10.25 2.91
N THR A 56 -19.64 -9.26 2.23
CA THR A 56 -18.99 -7.97 2.01
C THR A 56 -19.43 -6.94 3.06
N THR A 57 -18.88 -5.73 3.00
CA THR A 57 -19.38 -4.63 3.82
C THR A 57 -20.84 -4.23 3.50
N LEU A 58 -21.41 -4.66 2.37
CA LEU A 58 -22.86 -4.51 2.08
C LEU A 58 -23.76 -5.43 2.92
N ASP A 59 -23.19 -6.48 3.53
CA ASP A 59 -23.91 -7.47 4.32
C ASP A 59 -23.80 -7.18 5.82
N ARG A 60 -22.67 -6.63 6.26
CA ARG A 60 -22.32 -6.35 7.66
C ARG A 60 -21.07 -5.48 7.75
N MET A 61 -20.93 -4.69 8.82
CA MET A 61 -19.67 -4.03 9.18
C MET A 61 -19.10 -4.62 10.46
N ILE A 62 -17.77 -4.54 10.61
CA ILE A 62 -17.11 -4.77 11.90
C ILE A 62 -17.53 -3.69 12.88
N SER A 63 -17.87 -4.09 14.11
CA SER A 63 -18.36 -3.23 15.19
C SER A 63 -17.68 -3.61 16.51
N PHE A 64 -17.26 -2.62 17.27
CA PHE A 64 -16.56 -2.77 18.55
C PHE A 64 -16.89 -1.59 19.46
N PRO A 65 -16.73 -1.71 20.79
CA PRO A 65 -16.85 -0.58 21.70
C PRO A 65 -15.82 0.49 21.35
N TYR A 66 -16.26 1.69 21.03
CA TYR A 66 -15.39 2.84 20.75
C TYR A 66 -15.79 4.01 21.63
N ALA A 67 -14.87 4.46 22.47
CA ALA A 67 -15.07 5.57 23.38
C ALA A 67 -14.16 6.72 22.93
N HIS A 68 -14.74 7.70 22.25
CA HIS A 68 -14.01 8.89 21.82
C HIS A 68 -13.39 9.60 23.01
N SER A 69 -12.09 9.92 22.93
CA SER A 69 -11.47 10.87 23.85
C SER A 69 -12.15 12.25 23.78
N ALA A 70 -12.18 12.97 24.89
CA ALA A 70 -12.54 14.39 24.86
C ALA A 70 -11.55 15.15 23.96
N ALA A 71 -12.01 16.19 23.25
CA ALA A 71 -11.17 16.94 22.31
C ALA A 71 -9.92 17.59 22.95
N ASP A 72 -9.96 17.86 24.26
CA ASP A 72 -8.84 18.41 25.04
C ASP A 72 -8.06 17.34 25.84
N ALA A 73 -8.29 16.04 25.59
CA ALA A 73 -7.62 14.96 26.31
C ALA A 73 -6.12 14.97 26.03
N LYS A 74 -5.31 14.74 27.07
CA LYS A 74 -3.86 14.59 26.91
C LYS A 74 -3.54 13.18 26.46
N ALA A 75 -2.44 13.01 25.72
CA ALA A 75 -1.84 11.71 25.41
C ALA A 75 -1.65 10.78 26.64
N SER A 76 -1.52 11.37 27.84
CA SER A 76 -1.37 10.68 29.14
C SER A 76 -2.68 10.42 29.90
N ASP A 77 -3.84 10.71 29.33
CA ASP A 77 -5.16 10.60 29.97
C ASP A 77 -6.14 9.89 29.00
N PRO A 78 -5.95 8.57 28.80
CA PRO A 78 -6.74 7.80 27.84
C PRO A 78 -8.20 7.66 28.29
N PRO A 79 -9.14 7.42 27.35
CA PRO A 79 -10.49 7.01 27.73
C PRO A 79 -10.45 5.69 28.50
N ASP A 80 -11.54 5.37 29.23
CA ASP A 80 -11.69 4.05 29.85
C ASP A 80 -11.59 2.95 28.77
N SER A 81 -10.85 1.89 29.10
CA SER A 81 -10.76 0.66 28.31
C SER A 81 -12.14 0.03 28.07
N PRO A 82 -12.31 -0.81 27.03
CA PRO A 82 -13.61 -1.41 26.70
C PRO A 82 -14.29 -2.20 27.82
N ASN A 83 -13.55 -2.66 28.85
CA ASN A 83 -14.13 -3.33 30.03
C ASN A 83 -14.64 -2.37 31.13
N GLY A 84 -14.38 -1.05 31.02
CA GLY A 84 -14.71 -0.03 32.03
C GLY A 84 -13.62 0.24 33.09
N SER A 85 -12.39 -0.23 32.88
CA SER A 85 -11.20 0.12 33.67
C SER A 85 -10.42 1.25 32.99
N HIS A 86 -9.40 1.82 33.66
CA HIS A 86 -8.50 2.79 33.03
C HIS A 86 -7.89 2.23 31.73
N GLY A 87 -7.86 3.04 30.68
CA GLY A 87 -7.29 2.67 29.38
C GLY A 87 -5.77 2.65 29.35
N LEU A 88 -5.23 2.14 28.24
CA LEU A 88 -3.81 2.29 27.89
C LEU A 88 -3.58 3.65 27.25
N ALA A 89 -2.51 4.35 27.62
CA ALA A 89 -2.07 5.56 26.94
C ALA A 89 -1.57 5.26 25.51
N ILE A 90 -1.44 6.27 24.66
CA ILE A 90 -0.98 6.07 23.27
C ILE A 90 0.41 5.41 23.23
N THR A 91 1.34 5.83 24.11
CA THR A 91 2.69 5.25 24.26
C THR A 91 2.71 3.85 24.89
N GLU A 92 1.56 3.28 25.21
CA GLU A 92 1.41 1.97 25.83
C GLU A 92 0.84 0.91 24.88
N LEU A 93 0.80 1.21 23.57
CA LEU A 93 0.36 0.28 22.53
C LEU A 93 1.09 -1.08 22.61
N CYS A 94 2.36 -1.09 23.02
CA CYS A 94 3.15 -2.31 23.18
C CYS A 94 2.69 -3.24 24.32
N LYS A 95 1.73 -2.85 25.17
CA LYS A 95 1.20 -3.69 26.27
C LYS A 95 0.16 -4.71 25.78
N VAL A 96 0.52 -5.46 24.73
CA VAL A 96 -0.35 -6.42 24.04
C VAL A 96 -0.93 -7.49 24.99
N SER A 97 -0.14 -7.91 25.99
CA SER A 97 -0.54 -8.86 27.03
C SER A 97 -1.69 -8.37 27.92
N GLU A 98 -1.94 -7.06 28.00
CA GLU A 98 -3.03 -6.46 28.79
C GLU A 98 -4.34 -6.38 28.00
N TYR A 99 -4.30 -6.52 26.66
CA TYR A 99 -5.46 -6.26 25.78
C TYR A 99 -6.70 -7.09 26.14
N ASP A 100 -6.58 -8.40 26.35
CA ASP A 100 -7.74 -9.26 26.68
C ASP A 100 -8.31 -8.93 28.07
N VAL A 101 -7.46 -8.56 29.03
CA VAL A 101 -7.89 -8.20 30.38
C VAL A 101 -8.68 -6.90 30.35
N LEU A 102 -8.23 -5.93 29.55
CA LEU A 102 -8.84 -4.60 29.36
C LEU A 102 -10.00 -4.59 28.34
N GLY A 103 -10.16 -5.66 27.56
CA GLY A 103 -11.20 -5.81 26.53
C GLY A 103 -10.87 -5.18 25.17
N TYR A 104 -9.62 -4.75 24.96
CA TYR A 104 -9.18 -4.22 23.67
C TYR A 104 -9.20 -5.28 22.57
N GLY A 105 -9.58 -4.86 21.36
CA GLY A 105 -9.70 -5.73 20.21
C GLY A 105 -10.90 -6.68 20.23
N ALA A 106 -11.82 -6.55 21.19
CA ALA A 106 -13.07 -7.31 21.20
C ALA A 106 -14.09 -6.73 20.21
N TRP A 107 -14.58 -7.54 19.28
CA TRP A 107 -15.43 -7.09 18.17
C TRP A 107 -16.55 -8.08 17.80
N THR A 108 -17.53 -7.58 17.05
CA THR A 108 -18.68 -8.30 16.47
C THR A 108 -18.98 -7.74 15.08
N PHE A 109 -19.99 -8.28 14.40
CA PHE A 109 -20.59 -7.64 13.23
C PHE A 109 -21.84 -6.83 13.63
N GLY A 110 -21.97 -5.63 13.06
CA GLY A 110 -23.12 -4.72 13.18
C GLY A 110 -23.84 -4.52 11.83
N ALA A 111 -24.52 -3.38 11.67
CA ALA A 111 -25.26 -3.04 10.46
C ALA A 111 -24.38 -3.01 9.18
N PRO A 112 -24.96 -3.25 7.99
CA PRO A 112 -24.25 -3.13 6.71
C PRO A 112 -23.93 -1.67 6.35
N LEU A 113 -22.84 -1.47 5.60
CA LEU A 113 -22.46 -0.20 5.03
C LEU A 113 -23.24 0.05 3.71
N PRO A 114 -24.10 1.08 3.63
CA PRO A 114 -24.92 1.33 2.45
C PRO A 114 -24.08 1.74 1.24
N LEU A 115 -24.45 1.22 0.06
CA LEU A 115 -23.90 1.64 -1.23
C LEU A 115 -24.38 3.07 -1.56
N LYS A 116 -23.50 4.07 -1.39
CA LYS A 116 -23.83 5.48 -1.67
C LYS A 116 -23.83 5.73 -3.18
N LYS A 117 -24.98 6.09 -3.75
CA LYS A 117 -25.05 6.56 -5.14
C LYS A 117 -24.47 7.97 -5.25
N ARG A 118 -23.48 8.16 -6.11
CA ARG A 118 -22.74 9.42 -6.30
C ARG A 118 -22.90 9.93 -7.72
N LEU A 119 -23.29 11.21 -7.86
CA LEU A 119 -23.62 11.87 -9.13
C LEU A 119 -22.82 13.18 -9.30
N ASP A 120 -21.80 13.38 -8.50
CA ASP A 120 -21.11 14.66 -8.25
C ASP A 120 -20.39 15.20 -9.49
N ILE A 121 -19.99 14.32 -10.41
CA ILE A 121 -19.40 14.66 -11.73
C ILE A 121 -20.38 14.50 -12.90
N MET A 122 -21.67 14.26 -12.64
CA MET A 122 -22.71 14.15 -13.66
C MET A 122 -23.34 15.52 -13.93
N PRO A 123 -23.85 15.79 -15.14
CA PRO A 123 -24.55 17.03 -15.44
C PRO A 123 -25.80 17.21 -14.57
N ASP A 124 -26.11 18.47 -14.24
CA ASP A 124 -27.23 18.85 -13.37
C ASP A 124 -28.57 18.24 -13.83
N GLY A 125 -29.27 17.64 -12.87
CA GLY A 125 -30.57 16.98 -13.14
C GLY A 125 -30.47 15.66 -13.89
N TYR A 126 -29.29 15.05 -14.03
CA TYR A 126 -29.13 13.70 -14.57
C TYR A 126 -30.02 12.68 -13.83
N VAL A 127 -30.89 12.02 -14.57
CA VAL A 127 -31.74 10.92 -14.09
C VAL A 127 -31.33 9.65 -14.84
N MET A 128 -30.76 8.70 -14.12
CA MET A 128 -30.39 7.39 -14.66
C MET A 128 -31.62 6.70 -15.30
N PRO A 129 -31.50 6.15 -16.52
CA PRO A 129 -32.58 5.43 -17.19
C PRO A 129 -33.10 4.23 -16.37
N PRO A 130 -34.41 3.93 -16.41
CA PRO A 130 -35.02 2.94 -15.53
C PRO A 130 -34.74 1.45 -15.82
N SER A 131 -33.88 1.08 -16.78
CA SER A 131 -33.41 -0.32 -16.88
C SER A 131 -32.06 -0.54 -17.58
N GLU A 132 -31.31 -1.43 -16.93
CA GLU A 132 -30.19 -2.28 -17.38
C GLU A 132 -28.87 -1.64 -17.87
N GLU A 133 -27.81 -2.14 -17.22
CA GLU A 133 -26.43 -2.12 -17.64
C GLU A 133 -26.33 -2.81 -19.02
N ARG A 134 -25.85 -2.08 -20.03
CA ARG A 134 -25.69 -2.56 -21.41
C ARG A 134 -24.62 -3.66 -21.49
N ALA A 135 -23.55 -3.52 -20.73
CA ALA A 135 -22.46 -4.50 -20.65
C ALA A 135 -21.64 -4.31 -19.37
N LYS A 136 -21.27 -5.41 -18.72
CA LYS A 136 -20.19 -5.43 -17.72
C LYS A 136 -18.85 -5.35 -18.45
N PHE A 137 -18.11 -4.28 -18.20
CA PHE A 137 -16.81 -4.04 -18.82
C PHE A 137 -15.71 -4.79 -18.08
N LEU A 138 -15.57 -4.53 -16.78
CA LEU A 138 -14.55 -5.14 -15.92
C LEU A 138 -15.10 -5.51 -14.55
N GLN A 139 -14.52 -6.54 -13.96
CA GLN A 139 -14.48 -6.73 -12.52
C GLN A 139 -13.04 -6.96 -12.07
N PHE A 140 -12.57 -6.27 -11.03
CA PHE A 140 -11.24 -6.45 -10.47
C PHE A 140 -11.24 -6.18 -8.96
N PHE A 141 -10.14 -6.46 -8.29
CA PHE A 141 -9.92 -6.06 -6.90
C PHE A 141 -8.60 -5.31 -6.74
N THR A 142 -8.52 -4.53 -5.66
CA THR A 142 -7.31 -3.87 -5.18
C THR A 142 -6.96 -4.37 -3.78
N ILE A 143 -5.67 -4.55 -3.54
CA ILE A 143 -5.06 -4.60 -2.20
C ILE A 143 -4.03 -3.47 -2.12
N SER A 144 -3.68 -3.05 -0.92
CA SER A 144 -2.69 -1.99 -0.72
C SER A 144 -2.10 -2.06 0.68
N ASP A 145 -0.90 -1.51 0.85
CA ASP A 145 -0.29 -1.20 2.14
C ASP A 145 -0.38 -2.39 3.12
N ILE A 146 0.10 -3.55 2.69
CA ILE A 146 0.17 -4.74 3.56
C ILE A 146 1.37 -4.65 4.50
N HIS A 147 2.43 -3.94 4.08
CA HIS A 147 3.66 -3.76 4.83
C HIS A 147 4.19 -5.09 5.39
N ILE A 148 4.47 -6.08 4.53
CA ILE A 148 5.08 -7.34 4.99
C ILE A 148 6.33 -6.99 5.80
N THR A 149 6.35 -7.37 7.07
CA THR A 149 7.33 -6.90 8.04
C THR A 149 8.22 -8.05 8.49
N ASP A 150 9.53 -7.82 8.55
CA ASP A 150 10.46 -8.59 9.39
C ASP A 150 10.53 -7.93 10.77
N GLU A 151 9.80 -8.50 11.73
CA GLU A 151 9.68 -7.96 13.08
C GLU A 151 10.99 -8.07 13.90
N GLU A 152 11.90 -8.96 13.48
CA GLU A 152 13.20 -9.21 14.10
C GLU A 152 14.34 -8.36 13.50
N ALA A 153 14.04 -7.52 12.50
CA ALA A 153 15.04 -6.66 11.85
C ALA A 153 15.66 -5.65 12.84
N PRO A 154 17.00 -5.51 12.89
CA PRO A 154 17.72 -4.70 13.88
C PRO A 154 17.56 -3.18 13.71
N ASN A 155 17.02 -2.73 12.58
CA ASN A 155 16.97 -1.34 12.14
C ASN A 155 15.54 -0.82 12.06
N GLN A 156 14.72 -1.08 13.08
CA GLN A 156 13.37 -0.53 13.20
C GLN A 156 13.38 0.85 13.91
N LEU A 157 12.24 1.56 13.91
CA LEU A 157 12.00 2.77 14.75
C LEU A 157 10.95 2.53 15.86
N ILE A 158 10.63 1.27 16.15
CA ILE A 158 9.50 0.83 17.00
C ILE A 158 9.51 1.41 18.43
N TYR A 159 10.67 1.77 18.99
CA TYR A 159 10.74 2.38 20.32
C TYR A 159 10.25 3.84 20.34
N LEU A 160 10.33 4.59 19.23
CA LEU A 160 9.89 5.99 19.19
C LEU A 160 8.41 6.14 19.58
N GLN A 161 7.58 5.14 19.23
CA GLN A 161 6.16 5.05 19.59
C GLN A 161 5.92 5.12 21.12
N GLN A 162 6.84 4.58 21.91
CA GLN A 162 6.80 4.59 23.37
C GLN A 162 7.54 5.79 23.99
N LEU A 163 8.58 6.26 23.31
CA LEU A 163 9.50 7.30 23.80
C LEU A 163 8.91 8.71 23.64
N ASP A 164 8.30 9.01 22.48
CA ASP A 164 7.80 10.35 22.14
C ASP A 164 6.29 10.32 21.90
N GLY A 165 5.52 10.34 22.99
CA GLY A 165 4.07 10.43 22.94
C GLY A 165 3.53 11.58 22.07
N PRO A 166 4.01 12.83 22.22
CA PRO A 166 3.55 13.97 21.42
C PRO A 166 3.66 13.81 19.90
N ASN A 167 4.78 13.27 19.38
CA ASN A 167 5.01 13.23 17.93
C ASN A 167 4.92 11.83 17.32
N SER A 168 5.33 10.79 18.06
CA SER A 168 5.39 9.39 17.61
C SER A 168 4.32 8.49 18.22
N GLY A 169 3.68 8.90 19.33
CA GLY A 169 2.74 8.04 20.07
C GLY A 169 1.54 7.57 19.24
N HIS A 170 1.04 8.41 18.34
CA HIS A 170 -0.05 8.08 17.40
C HIS A 170 0.40 7.34 16.14
N ASN A 171 1.71 7.26 15.86
CA ASN A 171 2.22 6.73 14.61
C ASN A 171 2.15 5.18 14.62
N SER A 172 1.10 4.62 14.03
CA SER A 172 0.94 3.17 13.85
C SER A 172 1.93 2.60 12.83
N SER A 173 2.42 3.40 11.88
CA SER A 173 3.36 2.95 10.84
C SER A 173 4.69 2.50 11.45
N ILE A 174 5.27 3.26 12.38
CA ILE A 174 6.51 2.84 13.06
C ILE A 174 6.35 1.63 13.99
N TYR A 175 5.21 1.48 14.66
CA TYR A 175 4.92 0.31 15.48
C TYR A 175 3.42 0.07 15.63
N SER A 176 3.01 -1.17 15.37
CA SER A 176 1.73 -1.71 15.79
C SER A 176 1.87 -3.24 15.91
N PRO A 177 1.24 -3.90 16.89
CA PRO A 177 1.32 -5.36 17.03
C PRO A 177 0.74 -6.16 15.86
N VAL A 178 0.15 -5.49 14.85
CA VAL A 178 -0.23 -6.12 13.56
C VAL A 178 0.99 -6.54 12.72
N MET A 179 2.17 -5.91 12.91
CA MET A 179 3.40 -6.16 12.14
C MET A 179 3.76 -7.65 12.09
N MET A 180 3.71 -8.32 13.25
CA MET A 180 3.92 -9.76 13.44
C MET A 180 3.06 -10.66 12.53
N TYR A 181 1.93 -10.18 12.01
CA TYR A 181 0.91 -11.03 11.37
C TYR A 181 0.66 -10.69 9.89
N THR A 182 1.53 -9.89 9.29
CA THR A 182 1.33 -9.32 7.95
C THR A 182 1.26 -10.39 6.85
N THR A 183 2.12 -11.43 6.90
CA THR A 183 2.07 -12.56 5.96
C THR A 183 0.76 -13.37 6.05
N GLN A 184 0.26 -13.64 7.26
CA GLN A 184 -0.97 -14.41 7.48
C GLN A 184 -2.23 -13.59 7.14
N VAL A 185 -2.19 -12.26 7.32
CA VAL A 185 -3.27 -11.37 6.86
C VAL A 185 -3.35 -11.32 5.34
N LEU A 186 -2.21 -11.25 4.64
CA LEU A 186 -2.17 -11.33 3.18
C LEU A 186 -2.78 -12.65 2.69
N ASP A 187 -2.34 -13.78 3.24
CA ASP A 187 -2.88 -15.11 2.90
C ASP A 187 -4.39 -15.24 3.18
N ALA A 188 -4.91 -14.63 4.26
CA ALA A 188 -6.35 -14.55 4.52
C ALA A 188 -7.10 -13.66 3.49
N ALA A 189 -6.50 -12.54 3.06
CA ALA A 189 -7.06 -11.71 1.98
C ALA A 189 -7.11 -12.49 0.66
N ILE A 190 -6.06 -13.25 0.33
CA ILE A 190 -5.99 -14.06 -0.88
C ILE A 190 -6.98 -15.23 -0.87
N ARG A 191 -7.17 -15.94 0.26
CA ARG A 191 -8.28 -16.90 0.40
C ARG A 191 -9.66 -16.27 0.13
N THR A 192 -9.84 -15.02 0.55
CA THR A 192 -11.09 -14.27 0.37
C THR A 192 -11.31 -13.86 -1.09
N VAL A 193 -10.26 -13.39 -1.77
CA VAL A 193 -10.26 -13.11 -3.21
C VAL A 193 -10.59 -14.37 -4.02
N ASN A 194 -9.96 -15.50 -3.70
CA ASN A 194 -10.21 -16.76 -4.39
C ASN A 194 -11.68 -17.21 -4.25
N ALA A 195 -12.26 -17.09 -3.05
CA ALA A 195 -13.67 -17.41 -2.82
C ALA A 195 -14.61 -16.44 -3.59
N LEU A 196 -14.30 -15.15 -3.64
CA LEU A 196 -15.05 -14.18 -4.47
C LEU A 196 -14.95 -14.49 -5.97
N ASN A 197 -13.78 -14.96 -6.44
CA ASN A 197 -13.55 -15.34 -7.83
C ASN A 197 -14.40 -16.55 -8.27
N GLU A 198 -14.69 -17.47 -7.34
CA GLU A 198 -15.62 -18.59 -7.58
C GLU A 198 -17.08 -18.12 -7.72
N GLU A 199 -17.47 -17.01 -7.07
CA GLU A 199 -18.81 -16.42 -7.18
C GLU A 199 -18.99 -15.57 -8.45
N SER A 200 -18.02 -14.70 -8.74
CA SER A 200 -18.00 -13.85 -9.94
C SER A 200 -16.55 -13.54 -10.29
N GLN A 201 -16.09 -14.05 -11.44
CA GLN A 201 -14.68 -14.02 -11.81
C GLN A 201 -14.11 -12.60 -11.91
N PHE A 202 -12.89 -12.42 -11.40
CA PHE A 202 -12.09 -11.22 -11.61
C PHE A 202 -11.36 -11.28 -12.95
N ASP A 203 -11.36 -10.17 -13.68
CA ASP A 203 -10.57 -9.99 -14.90
C ASP A 203 -9.07 -9.75 -14.57
N PHE A 204 -8.78 -9.19 -13.39
CA PHE A 204 -7.44 -9.07 -12.80
C PHE A 204 -7.51 -8.69 -11.30
N GLY A 205 -6.37 -8.74 -10.62
CA GLY A 205 -6.10 -8.06 -9.34
C GLY A 205 -4.95 -7.06 -9.44
N ILE A 206 -4.88 -6.07 -8.56
CA ILE A 206 -3.73 -5.15 -8.51
C ILE A 206 -3.37 -4.76 -7.07
N SER A 207 -2.08 -4.73 -6.77
CA SER A 207 -1.54 -4.16 -5.54
C SER A 207 -1.14 -2.71 -5.78
N LEU A 208 -1.59 -1.79 -4.93
CA LEU A 208 -1.40 -0.34 -5.09
C LEU A 208 -0.13 0.18 -4.39
N GLY A 209 0.83 -0.70 -4.08
CA GLY A 209 2.11 -0.37 -3.44
C GLY A 209 2.18 -0.73 -1.96
N ASP A 210 3.34 -0.48 -1.36
CA ASP A 210 3.70 -0.81 0.02
C ASP A 210 3.47 -2.28 0.34
N THR A 211 4.20 -3.10 -0.44
CA THR A 211 4.24 -4.56 -0.31
C THR A 211 5.02 -4.97 0.92
N CYS A 212 6.09 -4.24 1.24
CA CYS A 212 7.01 -4.49 2.33
C CYS A 212 6.93 -3.35 3.36
N ASN A 213 7.33 -3.59 4.60
CA ASN A 213 7.44 -2.55 5.62
C ASN A 213 8.69 -1.69 5.37
N SER A 214 9.72 -2.26 4.74
CA SER A 214 10.95 -1.61 4.32
C SER A 214 11.52 -2.29 3.07
N THR A 215 12.74 -1.97 2.67
CA THR A 215 13.32 -2.46 1.39
C THR A 215 13.91 -3.88 1.42
N SER A 216 13.58 -4.69 2.42
CA SER A 216 14.28 -5.95 2.72
C SER A 216 13.94 -7.08 1.73
N TYR A 217 14.94 -7.88 1.35
CA TYR A 217 14.74 -9.00 0.41
C TYR A 217 13.80 -10.09 0.95
N ASN A 218 13.89 -10.45 2.24
CA ASN A 218 13.01 -11.42 2.89
C ASN A 218 11.54 -10.94 2.91
N GLU A 219 11.28 -9.68 3.26
CA GLU A 219 9.94 -9.08 3.22
C GLU A 219 9.30 -9.21 1.83
N LEU A 220 10.03 -8.84 0.78
CA LEU A 220 9.55 -8.95 -0.60
C LEU A 220 9.35 -10.41 -1.04
N ARG A 221 10.24 -11.32 -0.66
CA ARG A 221 10.06 -12.74 -0.96
C ARG A 221 8.80 -13.27 -0.31
N TRP A 222 8.58 -13.04 0.97
CA TRP A 222 7.35 -13.46 1.65
C TRP A 222 6.09 -12.88 0.99
N TYR A 223 6.11 -11.62 0.54
CA TYR A 223 5.00 -11.03 -0.22
C TYR A 223 4.66 -11.83 -1.50
N VAL A 224 5.67 -12.04 -2.37
CA VAL A 224 5.50 -12.78 -3.63
C VAL A 224 5.16 -14.24 -3.38
N ASP A 225 5.80 -14.86 -2.38
CA ASP A 225 5.64 -16.28 -2.04
C ASP A 225 4.24 -16.58 -1.46
N VAL A 226 3.60 -15.65 -0.75
CA VAL A 226 2.19 -15.79 -0.33
C VAL A 226 1.26 -15.76 -1.54
N LEU A 227 1.48 -14.85 -2.49
CA LEU A 227 0.69 -14.76 -3.73
C LEU A 227 0.90 -15.98 -4.64
N ASP A 228 2.10 -16.55 -4.64
CA ASP A 228 2.46 -17.76 -5.37
C ASP A 228 2.07 -19.07 -4.66
N GLY A 229 1.55 -19.02 -3.44
CA GLY A 229 1.15 -20.22 -2.68
C GLY A 229 2.34 -21.10 -2.31
N GLN A 230 3.47 -20.49 -1.95
CA GLN A 230 4.65 -21.21 -1.45
C GLN A 230 4.56 -21.42 0.07
N TYR A 231 5.56 -22.11 0.61
CA TYR A 231 5.71 -22.30 2.04
C TYR A 231 6.41 -21.09 2.66
N ILE A 232 5.79 -20.47 3.66
CA ILE A 232 6.24 -19.22 4.28
C ILE A 232 6.89 -19.55 5.62
N THR A 233 8.06 -19.00 5.87
CA THR A 233 8.72 -18.96 7.18
C THR A 233 8.72 -17.50 7.63
N PRO A 234 7.71 -17.06 8.41
CA PRO A 234 7.55 -15.66 8.84
C PRO A 234 8.42 -15.37 10.06
N SER A 235 9.74 -15.48 9.88
CA SER A 235 10.76 -15.26 10.90
C SER A 235 12.14 -15.21 10.24
N SER A 236 13.11 -14.56 10.89
CA SER A 236 14.44 -14.31 10.31
C SER A 236 15.57 -14.61 11.30
N GLY A 237 16.82 -14.60 10.82
CA GLY A 237 18.00 -14.83 11.66
C GLY A 237 18.05 -16.22 12.29
N ASP A 238 17.75 -16.31 13.60
CA ASP A 238 17.75 -17.57 14.36
C ASP A 238 16.39 -18.31 14.31
N HIS A 239 15.34 -17.71 13.71
CA HIS A 239 13.96 -18.22 13.67
C HIS A 239 13.40 -18.54 15.08
N ALA A 240 13.63 -17.61 16.01
CA ALA A 240 13.48 -17.85 17.43
C ALA A 240 11.99 -17.84 17.84
N GLY A 241 11.38 -19.03 17.94
CA GLY A 241 9.96 -19.19 18.28
C GLY A 241 9.14 -19.93 17.21
N ALA A 242 9.72 -20.22 16.05
CA ALA A 242 9.05 -20.83 14.90
C ALA A 242 8.29 -22.15 15.18
N ASP A 243 8.67 -22.93 16.20
CA ASP A 243 7.95 -24.16 16.59
C ASP A 243 6.72 -23.88 17.49
N ASP A 244 6.74 -22.81 18.30
CA ASP A 244 5.85 -22.64 19.45
C ASP A 244 4.98 -21.36 19.40
N VAL A 245 5.43 -20.30 18.72
CA VAL A 245 4.80 -18.96 18.70
C VAL A 245 4.00 -18.71 17.41
N ASP A 246 2.76 -18.24 17.54
CA ASP A 246 1.78 -18.28 16.44
C ASP A 246 2.05 -17.33 15.26
N HIS A 247 2.78 -16.22 15.45
CA HIS A 247 3.20 -15.36 14.35
C HIS A 247 4.42 -15.89 13.60
N GLN A 248 5.33 -16.55 14.34
CA GLN A 248 6.60 -17.10 13.84
C GLN A 248 6.45 -18.45 13.14
N LYS A 249 5.32 -19.15 13.35
CA LYS A 249 5.06 -20.49 12.80
C LYS A 249 5.02 -20.51 11.27
N PRO A 250 5.87 -21.33 10.62
CA PRO A 250 5.80 -21.53 9.18
C PRO A 250 4.47 -22.15 8.74
N PHE A 251 3.95 -21.70 7.61
CA PHE A 251 2.64 -22.12 7.09
C PHE A 251 2.63 -22.25 5.56
N GLN A 252 1.67 -23.02 5.04
CA GLN A 252 1.45 -23.15 3.61
C GLN A 252 0.45 -22.07 3.16
N ALA A 253 0.91 -21.08 2.38
CA ALA A 253 0.03 -20.08 1.81
C ALA A 253 -0.90 -20.72 0.75
N GLN A 254 -2.11 -20.18 0.60
CA GLN A 254 -3.07 -20.71 -0.39
C GLN A 254 -2.66 -20.40 -1.83
N GLY A 255 -1.98 -19.28 -2.06
CA GLY A 255 -1.74 -18.71 -3.39
C GLY A 255 -2.98 -18.08 -4.01
N LEU A 256 -2.78 -17.07 -4.86
CA LEU A 256 -3.83 -16.49 -5.68
C LEU A 256 -4.27 -17.49 -6.76
N ASP A 257 -5.57 -17.56 -7.04
CA ASP A 257 -6.08 -18.43 -8.10
C ASP A 257 -5.44 -18.06 -9.45
N LEU A 258 -4.76 -19.03 -10.08
CA LEU A 258 -3.99 -18.84 -11.33
C LEU A 258 -4.83 -18.41 -12.54
N SER A 259 -6.17 -18.38 -12.44
CA SER A 259 -7.06 -17.75 -13.42
C SER A 259 -7.07 -16.22 -13.34
N ILE A 260 -6.64 -15.64 -12.22
CA ILE A 260 -6.59 -14.20 -11.99
C ILE A 260 -5.18 -13.70 -12.32
N PRO A 261 -4.99 -12.91 -13.40
CA PRO A 261 -3.74 -12.20 -13.59
C PRO A 261 -3.62 -11.07 -12.55
N TRP A 262 -2.45 -10.87 -11.97
CA TRP A 262 -2.23 -9.76 -11.02
C TRP A 262 -1.10 -8.81 -11.42
N TYR A 263 -1.15 -7.61 -10.86
CA TYR A 263 -0.31 -6.48 -11.25
C TYR A 263 0.20 -5.73 -10.01
N GLN A 264 1.34 -5.06 -10.14
CA GLN A 264 1.98 -4.32 -9.04
C GLN A 264 2.22 -2.85 -9.39
N THR A 265 1.88 -1.96 -8.46
CA THR A 265 2.32 -0.55 -8.40
C THR A 265 3.47 -0.42 -7.38
N MET A 266 4.46 0.45 -7.62
CA MET A 266 5.50 0.78 -6.61
C MET A 266 4.92 1.71 -5.54
N GLY A 267 5.08 1.39 -4.25
CA GLY A 267 4.86 2.31 -3.12
C GLY A 267 6.17 2.83 -2.51
N ASN A 268 6.09 3.77 -1.57
CA ASN A 268 7.30 4.40 -1.02
C ASN A 268 8.08 3.46 -0.08
N HIS A 269 7.41 2.55 0.65
CA HIS A 269 8.10 1.54 1.48
C HIS A 269 8.85 0.48 0.65
N ASP A 270 8.47 0.30 -0.61
CA ASP A 270 9.09 -0.68 -1.52
C ASP A 270 10.54 -0.30 -1.93
N HIS A 271 10.96 0.96 -1.75
CA HIS A 271 12.32 1.43 -2.07
C HIS A 271 12.94 2.46 -1.08
N PHE A 272 12.24 2.83 0.00
CA PHE A 272 12.78 3.65 1.08
C PHE A 272 12.80 2.94 2.43
N TYR A 273 13.77 3.30 3.27
CA TYR A 273 13.88 2.84 4.65
C TYR A 273 12.61 3.21 5.44
N ILE A 274 11.79 2.20 5.77
CA ILE A 274 10.47 2.36 6.40
C ILE A 274 9.64 3.45 5.68
N GLY A 275 9.65 3.42 4.34
CA GLY A 275 8.94 4.39 3.50
C GLY A 275 9.46 5.82 3.55
N SER A 276 10.51 6.08 4.35
CA SER A 276 10.88 7.42 4.80
C SER A 276 12.12 7.95 4.10
N PHE A 277 13.26 7.22 4.10
CA PHE A 277 14.52 7.78 3.60
C PHE A 277 15.19 6.90 2.53
N PRO A 278 15.84 7.49 1.50
CA PRO A 278 16.68 6.74 0.57
C PRO A 278 17.82 6.04 1.32
N VAL A 279 17.88 4.70 1.22
CA VAL A 279 18.83 3.85 1.95
C VAL A 279 20.30 4.20 1.66
N ASP A 280 20.58 4.72 0.45
CA ASP A 280 21.92 5.01 -0.05
C ASP A 280 22.24 6.52 -0.23
N ALA A 281 21.33 7.44 0.13
CA ALA A 281 21.58 8.88 -0.05
C ALA A 281 22.81 9.36 0.75
N ASP A 282 22.96 8.89 1.99
CA ASP A 282 24.17 9.09 2.78
C ASP A 282 24.63 7.79 3.46
N PRO A 283 25.62 7.08 2.88
CA PRO A 283 26.20 5.88 3.46
C PRO A 283 26.85 6.08 4.85
N SER A 284 27.13 7.32 5.28
CA SER A 284 27.70 7.59 6.60
C SER A 284 26.69 7.44 7.75
N LEU A 285 25.38 7.45 7.45
CA LEU A 285 24.30 7.16 8.40
C LEU A 285 24.17 5.66 8.71
N GLY A 286 24.80 4.78 7.90
CA GLY A 286 24.81 3.33 8.12
C GLY A 286 23.48 2.61 7.87
N ILE A 287 22.49 3.27 7.25
CA ILE A 287 21.15 2.70 7.01
C ILE A 287 21.22 1.38 6.21
N ARG A 288 22.07 1.30 5.17
CA ARG A 288 22.25 0.05 4.39
C ARG A 288 22.89 -1.08 5.21
N ASP A 289 23.92 -0.77 5.98
CA ASP A 289 24.67 -1.77 6.75
C ASP A 289 23.85 -2.29 7.94
N SER A 290 22.92 -1.50 8.47
CA SER A 290 22.12 -1.87 9.64
C SER A 290 21.18 -3.04 9.39
N TYR A 291 20.59 -3.19 8.19
CA TYR A 291 19.68 -4.30 7.84
C TYR A 291 20.24 -5.70 8.18
N ILE A 292 21.54 -5.91 7.93
CA ILE A 292 22.21 -7.22 8.07
C ILE A 292 23.11 -7.31 9.30
N ALA A 293 22.98 -6.37 10.25
CA ALA A 293 23.82 -6.30 11.44
C ALA A 293 23.56 -7.45 12.44
N ASP A 294 24.59 -7.82 13.20
CA ASP A 294 24.51 -8.72 14.37
C ASP A 294 24.22 -7.96 15.68
N THR A 295 23.83 -6.69 15.58
CA THR A 295 23.47 -5.83 16.71
C THR A 295 22.32 -4.89 16.38
N VAL A 296 21.48 -4.58 17.36
CA VAL A 296 20.40 -3.58 17.25
C VAL A 296 20.99 -2.22 16.90
N TRP A 297 20.44 -1.58 15.87
CA TRP A 297 20.85 -0.25 15.43
C TRP A 297 20.38 0.83 16.40
N ASN A 298 21.13 1.93 16.48
CA ASN A 298 20.78 3.10 17.26
C ASN A 298 20.63 4.34 16.37
N ALA A 299 19.66 5.18 16.71
CA ALA A 299 19.42 6.46 16.06
C ALA A 299 18.89 7.48 17.09
N ALA A 300 18.92 8.77 16.76
CA ALA A 300 18.19 9.78 17.52
C ALA A 300 16.68 9.68 17.29
N ASN A 301 15.90 10.46 18.04
CA ASN A 301 14.49 10.65 17.73
C ASN A 301 14.33 11.66 16.58
N ILE A 302 14.16 11.14 15.36
CA ILE A 302 14.01 11.96 14.15
C ILE A 302 12.59 12.45 13.91
N LEU A 303 11.58 11.93 14.61
CA LEU A 303 10.17 12.27 14.41
C LEU A 303 9.76 13.55 15.15
N GLN A 304 10.66 14.52 15.31
CA GLN A 304 10.37 15.83 15.90
C GLN A 304 10.42 16.89 14.79
N PRO A 305 9.27 17.42 14.33
CA PRO A 305 9.22 18.27 13.14
C PRO A 305 9.84 19.66 13.39
N ASP A 306 10.78 20.10 12.55
CA ASP A 306 11.30 21.47 12.58
C ASP A 306 10.54 22.40 11.61
N LEU A 307 9.50 23.05 12.12
CA LEU A 307 8.75 24.10 11.40
C LEU A 307 9.62 25.29 10.94
N ALA A 308 10.84 25.47 11.45
CA ALA A 308 11.77 26.50 10.97
C ALA A 308 12.57 26.07 9.73
N ALA A 309 12.65 24.77 9.45
CA ALA A 309 13.29 24.17 8.28
C ALA A 309 12.31 23.91 7.11
N PHE A 310 10.99 24.06 7.34
CA PHE A 310 9.93 23.88 6.35
C PHE A 310 10.29 24.47 4.95
N PRO A 311 10.19 23.69 3.86
CA PRO A 311 9.40 22.45 3.76
C PRO A 311 10.04 21.23 4.41
N VAL A 312 11.36 21.21 4.65
CA VAL A 312 12.04 20.07 5.29
C VAL A 312 11.62 19.96 6.76
N LEU A 313 10.76 18.99 7.11
CA LEU A 313 10.30 18.81 8.49
C LEU A 313 11.14 17.80 9.27
N PHE A 314 11.71 16.79 8.61
CA PHE A 314 12.37 15.64 9.24
C PHE A 314 13.71 15.30 8.55
N ASP A 315 14.76 16.11 8.78
CA ASP A 315 16.08 15.88 8.18
C ASP A 315 16.72 14.55 8.63
N MET A 316 16.96 13.65 7.67
CA MET A 316 17.58 12.33 7.89
C MET A 316 18.96 12.38 8.56
N GLN A 317 19.70 13.49 8.45
CA GLN A 317 21.00 13.67 9.11
C GLN A 317 20.89 13.64 10.64
N ASN A 318 19.72 14.01 11.17
CA ASN A 318 19.40 13.98 12.59
C ASN A 318 19.37 12.54 13.15
N LEU A 319 19.39 11.48 12.32
CA LEU A 319 19.57 10.10 12.78
C LEU A 319 20.83 9.93 13.65
N THR A 320 21.86 10.76 13.44
CA THR A 320 23.13 10.73 14.17
C THR A 320 23.21 11.61 15.41
N ASP A 321 22.13 12.34 15.73
CA ASP A 321 22.09 13.27 16.88
C ASP A 321 22.10 12.56 18.25
N LEU A 322 22.20 13.38 19.30
CA LEU A 322 22.12 12.93 20.69
C LEU A 322 20.95 13.62 21.44
N PRO A 323 20.23 12.90 22.31
CA PRO A 323 20.44 11.49 22.69
C PRO A 323 20.05 10.50 21.58
N SER A 324 20.83 9.42 21.47
CA SER A 324 20.53 8.28 20.60
C SER A 324 20.06 7.08 21.41
N TYR A 325 19.18 6.29 20.79
CA TYR A 325 18.45 5.19 21.40
C TYR A 325 18.66 3.92 20.59
N TYR A 326 18.84 2.78 21.26
CA TYR A 326 18.58 1.50 20.60
C TYR A 326 17.07 1.40 20.40
N MET A 327 16.65 1.15 19.16
CA MET A 327 15.23 1.15 18.81
C MET A 327 14.53 -0.17 19.12
N GLY A 328 15.30 -1.21 19.42
CA GLY A 328 14.82 -2.54 19.79
C GLY A 328 14.37 -3.39 18.61
N VAL A 329 13.98 -4.61 18.94
CA VAL A 329 13.37 -5.60 18.03
C VAL A 329 12.16 -6.24 18.71
N ILE A 330 11.27 -6.86 17.95
CA ILE A 330 10.13 -7.62 18.49
C ILE A 330 10.62 -9.04 18.84
N ASP A 331 10.39 -9.48 20.08
CA ASP A 331 10.86 -10.79 20.57
C ASP A 331 9.94 -11.93 20.08
N GLY A 332 10.34 -12.58 18.98
CA GLY A 332 9.67 -13.75 18.40
C GLY A 332 9.54 -14.95 19.35
N THR A 333 10.30 -15.01 20.45
CA THR A 333 10.15 -16.07 21.45
C THR A 333 8.93 -15.87 22.36
N THR A 334 8.27 -14.71 22.29
CA THR A 334 7.13 -14.34 23.12
C THR A 334 5.82 -14.36 22.31
N PRO A 335 4.69 -14.83 22.88
CA PRO A 335 3.41 -14.85 22.15
C PRO A 335 2.81 -13.46 21.88
N TYR A 336 3.40 -12.41 22.46
CA TYR A 336 2.92 -11.03 22.39
C TYR A 336 3.86 -10.08 21.64
N GLY A 337 5.06 -10.53 21.25
CA GLY A 337 6.06 -9.70 20.59
C GLY A 337 6.55 -8.57 21.48
N ASP A 338 7.05 -8.91 22.68
CA ASP A 338 7.61 -7.92 23.61
C ASP A 338 8.78 -7.18 22.93
N ILE A 339 8.78 -5.85 22.95
CA ILE A 339 9.89 -5.07 22.36
C ILE A 339 11.07 -5.12 23.33
N ILE A 340 12.14 -5.79 22.91
CA ILE A 340 13.39 -5.97 23.68
C ILE A 340 14.50 -5.05 23.15
N TYR A 341 15.61 -4.96 23.89
CA TYR A 341 16.84 -4.27 23.45
C TYR A 341 16.67 -2.79 23.08
N LYS A 342 15.68 -2.12 23.68
CA LYS A 342 15.35 -0.70 23.47
C LYS A 342 15.73 0.18 24.66
N GLY A 343 16.17 1.41 24.39
CA GLY A 343 16.44 2.41 25.43
C GLY A 343 17.53 3.41 25.08
N ASP A 344 17.78 4.37 25.97
CA ASP A 344 18.85 5.35 25.83
C ASP A 344 20.21 4.64 25.80
N THR A 345 21.03 4.91 24.77
CA THR A 345 22.33 4.25 24.58
C THR A 345 23.34 4.49 25.72
N THR A 346 23.06 5.45 26.62
CA THR A 346 23.85 5.76 27.81
C THR A 346 23.38 5.05 29.09
N ASP A 347 22.29 4.28 29.04
CA ASP A 347 21.82 3.50 30.20
C ASP A 347 22.88 2.47 30.65
N PRO A 348 23.11 2.28 31.97
CA PRO A 348 23.94 1.21 32.50
C PRO A 348 23.65 -0.21 31.96
N GLU A 349 22.43 -0.50 31.49
CA GLU A 349 22.09 -1.76 30.81
C GLU A 349 22.92 -1.98 29.53
N PHE A 350 23.19 -0.92 28.76
CA PHE A 350 23.97 -0.96 27.51
C PHE A 350 25.46 -0.67 27.70
N ALA A 351 25.97 -0.69 28.93
CA ALA A 351 27.40 -0.50 29.22
C ALA A 351 28.32 -1.57 28.57
N GLY A 352 27.75 -2.67 28.06
CA GLY A 352 28.44 -3.68 27.26
C GLY A 352 28.60 -3.36 25.77
N GLY A 353 27.94 -2.31 25.27
CA GLY A 353 27.82 -2.01 23.83
C GLY A 353 26.41 -2.29 23.29
N ALA A 354 26.29 -2.34 21.97
CA ALA A 354 25.02 -2.61 21.29
C ALA A 354 24.49 -4.02 21.63
N PRO A 355 23.17 -4.18 21.89
CA PRO A 355 22.56 -5.49 22.08
C PRO A 355 22.75 -6.37 20.84
N ALA A 356 23.16 -7.62 21.05
CA ALA A 356 23.37 -8.57 19.96
C ALA A 356 22.04 -9.18 19.49
N VAL A 357 21.92 -9.41 18.19
CA VAL A 357 20.83 -10.15 17.54
C VAL A 357 21.41 -11.11 16.49
N ALA A 358 20.60 -12.05 16.02
CA ALA A 358 20.98 -12.88 14.89
C ALA A 358 21.06 -12.03 13.61
N ALA A 359 22.23 -12.01 12.97
CA ALA A 359 22.39 -11.41 11.64
C ALA A 359 21.79 -12.33 10.57
N ASP A 360 21.11 -11.74 9.60
CA ASP A 360 20.49 -12.45 8.49
C ASP A 360 20.88 -11.80 7.15
N PRO A 361 21.55 -12.52 6.22
CA PRO A 361 21.88 -11.96 4.90
C PRO A 361 20.65 -11.69 4.02
N ASP A 362 19.51 -12.34 4.27
CA ASP A 362 18.28 -12.17 3.49
C ASP A 362 17.48 -10.92 3.93
N ARG A 363 17.86 -10.26 5.03
CA ARG A 363 17.40 -8.90 5.38
C ARG A 363 17.95 -7.80 4.48
N ARG A 364 18.92 -8.09 3.62
CA ARG A 364 19.59 -7.09 2.77
C ARG A 364 18.56 -6.17 2.09
N SER A 365 18.78 -4.86 2.18
CA SER A 365 18.03 -3.87 1.41
C SER A 365 18.25 -4.09 -0.09
N LEU A 366 17.17 -4.14 -0.86
CA LEU A 366 17.16 -4.22 -2.31
C LEU A 366 17.34 -2.85 -2.96
N LEU A 367 18.07 -2.80 -4.07
CA LEU A 367 17.95 -1.69 -5.01
C LEU A 367 16.60 -1.79 -5.76
N ARG A 368 16.04 -0.66 -6.22
CA ARG A 368 14.78 -0.65 -6.99
C ARG A 368 14.81 -1.63 -8.19
N THR A 369 15.95 -1.75 -8.87
CA THR A 369 16.14 -2.72 -9.96
C THR A 369 16.13 -4.18 -9.50
N GLU A 370 16.60 -4.49 -8.30
CA GLU A 370 16.54 -5.85 -7.73
C GLU A 370 15.12 -6.19 -7.27
N TRP A 371 14.43 -5.24 -6.62
CA TRP A 371 13.03 -5.35 -6.23
C TRP A 371 12.14 -5.72 -7.44
N ILE A 372 12.29 -5.00 -8.56
CA ILE A 372 11.58 -5.30 -9.82
C ILE A 372 11.87 -6.74 -10.33
N GLN A 373 13.10 -7.24 -10.18
CA GLN A 373 13.47 -8.57 -10.70
C GLN A 373 12.82 -9.72 -9.91
N GLU A 374 12.51 -9.55 -8.63
CA GLU A 374 11.86 -10.62 -7.86
C GLU A 374 10.44 -10.94 -8.34
N PHE A 375 9.73 -9.98 -8.95
CA PHE A 375 8.43 -10.23 -9.62
C PHE A 375 8.55 -11.11 -10.88
N PHE A 376 9.75 -11.30 -11.42
CA PHE A 376 10.01 -12.30 -12.48
C PHE A 376 10.38 -13.68 -11.92
N ASN A 377 10.75 -13.76 -10.64
CA ASN A 377 10.98 -15.00 -9.89
C ASN A 377 9.67 -15.43 -9.21
N THR A 378 8.72 -15.89 -10.04
CA THR A 378 7.33 -16.15 -9.66
C THR A 378 6.75 -17.38 -10.37
N SER A 379 5.69 -17.95 -9.81
CA SER A 379 4.90 -19.06 -10.35
C SER A 379 3.45 -18.69 -10.72
N SER A 380 2.96 -17.54 -10.25
CA SER A 380 1.73 -16.90 -10.73
C SER A 380 1.95 -16.11 -12.03
N TYR A 381 0.91 -15.43 -12.53
CA TYR A 381 0.89 -14.81 -13.86
C TYR A 381 0.27 -13.40 -13.85
N PRO A 382 0.65 -12.52 -14.81
CA PRO A 382 1.73 -12.69 -15.78
C PRO A 382 3.12 -12.63 -15.12
N VAL A 383 4.10 -13.39 -15.60
CA VAL A 383 5.47 -13.32 -15.05
C VAL A 383 6.02 -11.89 -15.19
N GLY A 384 6.45 -11.30 -14.07
CA GLY A 384 6.84 -9.89 -13.97
C GLY A 384 5.70 -8.96 -13.50
N HIS A 385 4.47 -9.45 -13.35
CA HIS A 385 3.31 -8.76 -12.74
C HIS A 385 3.10 -7.32 -13.23
N GLY A 386 3.31 -7.12 -14.54
CA GLY A 386 3.23 -5.82 -15.22
C GLY A 386 4.58 -5.23 -15.61
N PHE A 387 5.66 -5.44 -14.83
CA PHE A 387 7.00 -4.95 -15.16
C PHE A 387 7.57 -5.56 -16.44
N ASN A 388 7.04 -6.71 -16.88
CA ASN A 388 7.32 -7.30 -18.19
C ASN A 388 6.75 -6.49 -19.38
N LEU A 389 5.97 -5.42 -19.12
CA LEU A 389 5.38 -4.51 -20.10
C LEU A 389 6.09 -3.15 -20.15
N VAL A 390 7.01 -2.87 -19.23
CA VAL A 390 7.86 -1.66 -19.27
C VAL A 390 8.69 -1.68 -20.55
N ASP A 391 8.73 -0.55 -21.27
CA ASP A 391 9.55 -0.41 -22.48
C ASP A 391 11.05 -0.48 -22.10
N PRO A 392 11.84 -1.43 -22.64
CA PRO A 392 13.28 -1.53 -22.38
C PRO A 392 14.12 -0.33 -22.85
N ALA A 393 13.51 0.69 -23.47
CA ALA A 393 14.13 1.99 -23.74
C ALA A 393 14.06 2.98 -22.56
N GLN A 394 13.27 2.69 -21.52
CA GLN A 394 13.17 3.52 -20.31
C GLN A 394 14.42 3.35 -19.42
N PRO A 395 14.66 4.28 -18.47
CA PRO A 395 15.75 4.16 -17.51
C PRO A 395 15.66 2.89 -16.65
N ASP A 396 16.81 2.42 -16.15
CA ASP A 396 16.85 1.36 -15.15
C ASP A 396 16.04 1.78 -13.91
N GLY A 397 15.20 0.89 -13.40
CA GLY A 397 14.29 1.20 -12.28
C GLY A 397 12.97 1.86 -12.69
N PHE A 398 12.72 2.12 -13.97
CA PHE A 398 11.41 2.62 -14.41
C PHE A 398 10.32 1.53 -14.28
N THR A 399 9.21 1.91 -13.68
CA THR A 399 8.16 1.01 -13.15
C THR A 399 6.78 1.30 -13.72
N CYS A 400 6.60 2.39 -14.49
CA CYS A 400 5.31 2.71 -15.10
C CYS A 400 5.06 1.84 -16.35
N TYR A 401 3.86 1.30 -16.47
CA TYR A 401 3.41 0.49 -17.61
C TYR A 401 1.90 0.62 -17.81
N SER A 402 1.39 0.14 -18.95
CA SER A 402 -0.05 0.08 -19.17
C SER A 402 -0.49 -1.23 -19.81
N PHE A 403 -1.73 -1.63 -19.56
CA PHE A 403 -2.29 -2.86 -20.08
C PHE A 403 -3.78 -2.73 -20.41
N LEU A 404 -4.25 -3.61 -21.29
CA LEU A 404 -5.66 -3.79 -21.63
C LEU A 404 -6.14 -5.09 -20.97
N PRO A 405 -6.92 -5.06 -19.88
CA PRO A 405 -7.35 -6.28 -19.21
C PRO A 405 -8.14 -7.23 -20.14
N LYS A 406 -8.91 -6.67 -21.09
CA LYS A 406 -9.73 -7.42 -22.04
C LYS A 406 -9.62 -6.80 -23.44
N ALA A 407 -9.11 -7.56 -24.40
CA ALA A 407 -8.88 -7.08 -25.77
C ALA A 407 -10.15 -6.61 -26.53
N ASN A 408 -11.35 -6.99 -26.07
CA ASN A 408 -12.64 -6.61 -26.67
C ASN A 408 -13.39 -5.51 -25.90
N ILE A 409 -12.81 -4.97 -24.84
CA ILE A 409 -13.34 -3.82 -24.08
C ILE A 409 -12.33 -2.66 -24.26
N PRO A 410 -12.74 -1.48 -24.72
CA PRO A 410 -11.82 -0.36 -24.92
C PRO A 410 -11.54 0.33 -23.58
N LEU A 411 -10.87 -0.37 -22.66
CA LEU A 411 -10.47 0.14 -21.36
C LEU A 411 -9.01 -0.23 -21.07
N LYS A 412 -8.21 0.78 -20.73
CA LYS A 412 -6.79 0.67 -20.38
C LYS A 412 -6.58 0.97 -18.91
N VAL A 413 -5.73 0.17 -18.26
CA VAL A 413 -5.18 0.48 -16.94
C VAL A 413 -3.78 1.03 -17.17
N ILE A 414 -3.52 2.22 -16.64
CA ILE A 414 -2.22 2.89 -16.60
C ILE A 414 -1.70 2.71 -15.17
N VAL A 415 -0.60 1.99 -15.00
CA VAL A 415 0.07 1.85 -13.70
C VAL A 415 1.19 2.88 -13.65
N LEU A 416 1.07 3.80 -12.71
CA LEU A 416 1.91 4.99 -12.56
C LEU A 416 2.64 4.91 -11.23
N ASP A 417 3.95 4.81 -11.28
CA ASP A 417 4.80 5.10 -10.13
C ASP A 417 4.83 6.62 -9.94
N ASN A 418 4.18 7.08 -8.87
CA ASN A 418 4.20 8.47 -8.43
C ASN A 418 4.91 8.66 -7.08
N THR A 419 5.86 7.77 -6.75
CA THR A 419 6.74 7.91 -5.58
C THR A 419 7.84 8.94 -5.82
N GLN A 420 8.36 9.53 -4.75
CA GLN A 420 9.53 10.42 -4.81
C GLN A 420 10.77 9.69 -5.36
N SER A 421 11.72 10.45 -5.91
CA SER A 421 12.97 9.86 -6.42
C SER A 421 14.01 9.78 -5.31
N GLU A 422 14.56 8.60 -5.10
CA GLU A 422 15.73 8.31 -4.26
C GLU A 422 17.00 9.07 -4.66
N ASN A 423 16.98 9.73 -5.81
CA ASN A 423 18.08 10.54 -6.34
C ASN A 423 17.77 12.04 -6.34
N ASP A 424 16.64 12.50 -5.76
CA ASP A 424 16.29 13.92 -5.86
C ASP A 424 17.21 14.84 -5.04
N GLY A 425 17.81 14.31 -3.97
CA GLY A 425 18.74 15.01 -3.10
C GLY A 425 18.09 15.72 -1.90
N SER A 426 16.81 15.46 -1.63
CA SER A 426 16.11 15.86 -0.41
C SER A 426 16.65 15.09 0.80
N ASN A 427 16.65 15.74 1.96
CA ASN A 427 16.92 15.11 3.25
C ASN A 427 15.63 14.76 4.02
N ASP A 428 14.45 15.13 3.53
CA ASP A 428 13.17 14.95 4.23
C ASP A 428 12.57 13.54 4.05
N ILE A 429 11.44 13.28 4.68
CA ILE A 429 10.69 12.03 4.48
C ILE A 429 10.11 11.96 3.06
N HIS A 430 10.43 10.88 2.35
CA HIS A 430 10.06 10.65 0.94
C HIS A 430 8.71 9.91 0.78
N GLY A 431 7.74 10.19 1.64
CA GLY A 431 6.37 9.67 1.47
C GLY A 431 5.57 10.37 0.36
N HIS A 432 6.15 11.40 -0.27
CA HIS A 432 5.39 12.30 -1.13
C HIS A 432 5.03 11.75 -2.53
N GLY A 433 3.93 12.30 -3.06
CA GLY A 433 3.54 12.16 -4.46
C GLY A 433 4.39 13.03 -5.38
N TYR A 434 5.00 12.40 -6.38
CA TYR A 434 6.05 13.00 -7.21
C TYR A 434 6.11 12.40 -8.62
N LEU A 435 6.52 13.17 -9.63
CA LEU A 435 6.89 12.67 -10.95
C LEU A 435 8.17 13.36 -11.45
N ASP A 436 9.17 12.58 -11.84
CA ASP A 436 10.28 13.12 -12.63
C ASP A 436 9.84 13.41 -14.08
N ALA A 437 10.72 14.08 -14.84
CA ALA A 437 10.44 14.48 -16.21
C ALA A 437 10.15 13.30 -17.16
N ALA A 438 10.69 12.10 -16.90
CA ALA A 438 10.45 10.92 -17.73
C ALA A 438 9.07 10.31 -17.43
N ARG A 439 8.74 10.13 -16.15
CA ARG A 439 7.43 9.61 -15.71
C ARG A 439 6.29 10.58 -16.06
N TRP A 440 6.52 11.90 -15.96
CA TRP A 440 5.54 12.90 -16.37
C TRP A 440 5.27 12.89 -17.88
N ALA A 441 6.31 12.91 -18.70
CA ALA A 441 6.16 12.84 -20.16
C ALA A 441 5.49 11.53 -20.60
N TRP A 442 5.86 10.40 -19.98
CA TRP A 442 5.25 9.09 -20.22
C TRP A 442 3.74 9.08 -19.89
N LEU A 443 3.34 9.67 -18.77
CA LEU A 443 1.92 9.76 -18.39
C LEU A 443 1.12 10.60 -19.40
N GLN A 444 1.68 11.73 -19.86
CA GLN A 444 1.07 12.56 -20.89
C GLN A 444 0.89 11.81 -22.22
N ASP A 445 1.92 11.09 -22.66
CA ASP A 445 1.87 10.27 -23.89
C ASP A 445 0.87 9.12 -23.77
N GLU A 446 0.81 8.43 -22.62
CA GLU A 446 -0.17 7.37 -22.36
C GLU A 446 -1.62 7.89 -22.35
N LEU A 447 -1.88 9.03 -21.71
CA LEU A 447 -3.21 9.66 -21.71
C LEU A 447 -3.61 10.08 -23.13
N ALA A 448 -2.71 10.71 -23.88
CA ALA A 448 -2.94 11.10 -25.27
C ALA A 448 -3.20 9.89 -26.19
N ALA A 449 -2.41 8.82 -26.04
CA ALA A 449 -2.59 7.57 -26.78
C ALA A 449 -3.93 6.89 -26.46
N GLY A 450 -4.35 6.89 -25.18
CA GLY A 450 -5.64 6.35 -24.76
C GLY A 450 -6.83 7.12 -25.35
N GLN A 451 -6.77 8.46 -25.33
CA GLN A 451 -7.80 9.28 -25.98
C GLN A 451 -7.84 9.04 -27.50
N ALA A 452 -6.69 9.06 -28.18
CA ALA A 452 -6.61 8.81 -29.63
C ALA A 452 -7.11 7.42 -30.04
N ALA A 453 -6.95 6.41 -29.18
CA ALA A 453 -7.44 5.06 -29.38
C ALA A 453 -8.93 4.87 -29.00
N ASN A 454 -9.61 5.90 -28.50
CA ASN A 454 -10.95 5.82 -27.89
C ASN A 454 -11.01 4.75 -26.79
N GLN A 455 -10.02 4.75 -25.90
CA GLN A 455 -9.99 3.91 -24.72
C GLN A 455 -10.44 4.71 -23.50
N LEU A 456 -11.32 4.12 -22.69
CA LEU A 456 -11.53 4.51 -21.29
C LEU A 456 -10.25 4.22 -20.50
N MET A 457 -9.98 5.01 -19.47
CA MET A 457 -8.74 4.88 -18.69
C MET A 457 -9.00 4.80 -17.19
N ILE A 458 -8.21 3.97 -16.52
CA ILE A 458 -8.03 3.93 -15.07
C ILE A 458 -6.55 4.19 -14.82
N ILE A 459 -6.21 5.08 -13.88
CA ILE A 459 -4.85 5.21 -13.37
C ILE A 459 -4.80 4.45 -12.04
N ALA A 460 -3.84 3.54 -11.88
CA ALA A 460 -3.45 2.97 -10.60
C ALA A 460 -2.11 3.59 -10.19
N CYS A 461 -2.06 4.19 -9.01
CA CYS A 461 -0.85 4.79 -8.44
C CYS A 461 -0.81 4.49 -6.93
N HIS A 462 0.28 4.85 -6.26
CA HIS A 462 0.36 4.64 -4.81
C HIS A 462 -0.19 5.84 -4.05
N VAL A 463 0.43 7.01 -4.24
CA VAL A 463 0.05 8.23 -3.51
C VAL A 463 -1.23 8.84 -4.11
N PRO A 464 -2.32 9.05 -3.35
CA PRO A 464 -3.51 9.75 -3.81
C PRO A 464 -3.28 11.25 -3.95
N ILE A 465 -3.99 11.90 -4.88
CA ILE A 465 -3.83 13.34 -5.13
C ILE A 465 -4.93 14.18 -4.48
N ALA A 466 -4.55 15.40 -4.08
CA ALA A 466 -5.43 16.44 -3.54
C ALA A 466 -6.31 16.06 -2.34
N VAL A 467 -5.79 15.20 -1.45
CA VAL A 467 -6.47 14.73 -0.22
C VAL A 467 -5.64 14.88 1.06
N SER A 468 -4.31 14.93 0.95
CA SER A 468 -3.39 15.15 2.08
C SER A 468 -3.25 16.64 2.42
N ALA A 469 -2.84 16.94 3.65
CA ALA A 469 -2.44 18.29 4.06
C ALA A 469 -0.99 18.57 3.66
N ILE A 470 -0.59 19.83 3.53
CA ILE A 470 0.83 20.19 3.35
C ILE A 470 1.59 20.04 4.67
N GLY A 471 2.83 19.53 4.62
CA GLY A 471 3.61 19.12 5.80
C GLY A 471 3.02 17.88 6.47
N SER A 472 2.52 16.93 5.68
CA SER A 472 2.00 15.64 6.18
C SER A 472 2.91 14.47 5.87
N GLU A 473 3.95 14.68 5.05
CA GLU A 473 4.80 13.69 4.40
C GLU A 473 4.07 12.77 3.40
N LEU A 474 2.78 13.04 3.11
CA LEU A 474 1.90 12.22 2.27
C LEU A 474 1.25 13.02 1.12
N GLU A 475 1.67 14.27 0.90
CA GLU A 475 1.13 15.16 -0.12
C GLU A 475 1.93 15.22 -1.43
N TRP A 476 1.48 16.06 -2.36
CA TRP A 476 2.18 16.29 -3.63
C TRP A 476 3.36 17.26 -3.45
N TRP A 477 4.57 16.72 -3.38
CA TRP A 477 5.80 17.51 -3.23
C TRP A 477 6.11 18.32 -4.48
N GLN A 478 6.67 19.52 -4.32
CA GLN A 478 7.15 20.31 -5.46
C GLN A 478 8.69 20.32 -5.50
N SER A 479 9.30 20.84 -4.44
CA SER A 479 10.76 20.95 -4.27
C SER A 479 11.09 21.60 -2.93
N GLU A 480 12.25 21.27 -2.36
CA GLU A 480 12.91 22.10 -1.33
C GLU A 480 14.00 23.01 -1.94
N ALA A 481 14.55 23.90 -1.12
CA ALA A 481 15.54 24.87 -1.54
C ALA A 481 16.96 24.28 -1.57
N GLY A 482 17.48 24.00 -2.77
CA GLY A 482 18.82 23.45 -2.97
C GLY A 482 18.88 22.33 -4.00
N ILE A 483 17.72 21.70 -4.26
CA ILE A 483 17.55 20.65 -5.26
C ILE A 483 17.81 21.20 -6.67
N ASP A 484 18.68 20.51 -7.42
CA ASP A 484 18.98 20.85 -8.80
C ASP A 484 17.70 20.74 -9.67
N PRO A 485 17.47 21.65 -10.65
CA PRO A 485 16.20 21.72 -11.38
C PRO A 485 15.80 20.47 -12.18
N GLU A 486 16.72 19.53 -12.42
CA GLU A 486 16.42 18.24 -13.08
C GLU A 486 15.82 17.17 -12.13
N TYR A 487 15.91 17.42 -10.82
CA TYR A 487 15.41 16.56 -9.74
C TYR A 487 14.17 17.11 -9.03
N GLN A 488 13.72 18.32 -9.37
CA GLN A 488 12.45 18.87 -8.89
C GLN A 488 11.26 18.13 -9.52
N ASN A 489 10.11 18.11 -8.86
CA ASN A 489 8.91 17.47 -9.42
C ASN A 489 8.54 18.16 -10.75
N ALA A 490 8.48 17.38 -11.83
CA ALA A 490 8.26 17.88 -13.18
C ALA A 490 6.80 18.29 -13.45
N ALA A 491 5.88 17.99 -12.53
CA ALA A 491 4.48 18.41 -12.58
C ALA A 491 4.07 19.07 -11.25
N THR A 492 3.62 20.32 -11.30
CA THR A 492 2.89 20.89 -10.16
C THR A 492 1.52 20.22 -10.04
N LEU A 493 0.97 20.14 -8.81
CA LEU A 493 -0.35 19.55 -8.60
C LEU A 493 -1.47 20.18 -9.48
N PRO A 494 -1.52 21.51 -9.72
CA PRO A 494 -2.43 22.10 -10.70
C PRO A 494 -2.26 21.57 -12.13
N GLU A 495 -1.03 21.44 -12.64
CA GLU A 495 -0.76 20.95 -14.00
C GLU A 495 -1.12 19.47 -14.16
N LEU A 496 -0.88 18.65 -13.12
CA LEU A 496 -1.33 17.27 -13.08
C LEU A 496 -2.87 17.20 -13.14
N VAL A 497 -3.57 17.91 -12.23
CA VAL A 497 -5.03 17.89 -12.19
C VAL A 497 -5.64 18.40 -13.50
N GLU A 498 -5.12 19.49 -14.08
CA GLU A 498 -5.57 20.00 -15.38
C GLU A 498 -5.35 18.95 -16.50
N THR A 499 -4.22 18.26 -16.51
CA THR A 499 -3.93 17.21 -17.51
C THR A 499 -4.87 16.02 -17.37
N LEU A 500 -5.20 15.62 -16.14
CA LEU A 500 -6.18 14.56 -15.88
C LEU A 500 -7.60 14.98 -16.26
N GLN A 501 -8.03 16.22 -15.95
CA GLN A 501 -9.33 16.75 -16.35
C GLN A 501 -9.48 16.90 -17.87
N ASN A 502 -8.42 17.29 -18.58
CA ASN A 502 -8.40 17.34 -20.04
C ASN A 502 -8.38 15.94 -20.70
N SER A 503 -8.15 14.88 -19.92
CA SER A 503 -8.17 13.49 -20.38
C SER A 503 -9.57 12.89 -20.21
N THR A 504 -10.55 13.41 -20.96
CA THR A 504 -12.00 13.14 -20.82
C THR A 504 -12.47 11.68 -20.78
N ASN A 505 -11.64 10.75 -21.26
CA ASN A 505 -11.89 9.30 -21.18
C ASN A 505 -11.43 8.66 -19.84
N LEU A 506 -10.76 9.40 -18.96
CA LEU A 506 -10.36 8.97 -17.62
C LEU A 506 -11.61 8.75 -16.77
N LEU A 507 -11.77 7.52 -16.27
CA LEU A 507 -12.85 7.16 -15.37
C LEU A 507 -12.51 7.53 -13.93
N MET A 508 -11.32 7.08 -13.48
CA MET A 508 -10.86 7.22 -12.11
C MET A 508 -9.35 7.04 -11.94
N VAL A 509 -8.85 7.58 -10.83
CA VAL A 509 -7.58 7.24 -10.19
C VAL A 509 -7.87 6.30 -9.01
N ILE A 510 -7.11 5.22 -8.87
CA ILE A 510 -7.16 4.31 -7.70
C ILE A 510 -5.80 4.34 -6.99
N ALA A 511 -5.83 4.44 -5.65
CA ALA A 511 -4.64 4.71 -4.83
C ALA A 511 -4.69 4.02 -3.45
N GLY A 512 -3.54 3.99 -2.77
CA GLY A 512 -3.32 3.41 -1.44
C GLY A 512 -2.79 4.46 -0.46
N HIS A 513 -1.66 4.16 0.18
CA HIS A 513 -0.72 5.07 0.87
C HIS A 513 -1.25 5.70 2.17
N ARG A 514 -2.43 6.33 2.14
CA ARG A 514 -3.05 6.97 3.33
C ARG A 514 -3.76 5.98 4.25
N HIS A 515 -3.76 4.69 3.92
CA HIS A 515 -4.47 3.62 4.62
C HIS A 515 -6.02 3.79 4.69
N MET A 516 -6.62 4.66 3.86
CA MET A 516 -8.03 5.07 3.96
C MET A 516 -8.93 4.54 2.83
N ASN A 517 -10.23 4.47 3.10
CA ASN A 517 -11.25 4.03 2.13
C ASN A 517 -12.04 5.20 1.50
N ILE A 518 -11.36 6.30 1.18
CA ILE A 518 -11.97 7.56 0.71
C ILE A 518 -12.42 7.49 -0.76
N VAL A 519 -13.45 8.27 -1.08
CA VAL A 519 -13.85 8.58 -2.46
C VAL A 519 -13.98 10.09 -2.61
N LYS A 520 -13.28 10.64 -3.61
CA LYS A 520 -13.26 12.06 -3.97
C LYS A 520 -13.76 12.26 -5.41
N ALA A 521 -14.47 13.36 -5.66
CA ALA A 521 -14.88 13.78 -6.99
C ALA A 521 -13.99 14.92 -7.49
N PHE A 522 -13.27 14.71 -8.60
CA PHE A 522 -12.71 15.80 -9.37
C PHE A 522 -13.79 16.30 -10.33
N VAL A 523 -14.55 17.32 -9.90
CA VAL A 523 -15.61 17.93 -10.71
C VAL A 523 -14.99 18.65 -11.91
N SER A 524 -15.69 18.69 -13.05
CA SER A 524 -15.25 19.44 -14.22
C SER A 524 -15.10 20.94 -13.90
N PRO A 525 -14.03 21.63 -14.38
CA PRO A 525 -13.91 23.08 -14.29
C PRO A 525 -14.89 23.80 -15.24
N ASP A 526 -15.49 23.09 -16.19
CA ASP A 526 -16.48 23.58 -17.15
C ASP A 526 -17.79 22.78 -17.01
N PRO A 527 -18.85 23.34 -16.39
CA PRO A 527 -20.12 22.64 -16.18
C PRO A 527 -20.82 22.18 -17.47
N ASP A 528 -20.52 22.79 -18.62
CA ASP A 528 -21.04 22.36 -19.93
C ASP A 528 -20.25 21.15 -20.49
N LYS A 529 -19.16 20.73 -19.84
CA LYS A 529 -18.30 19.57 -20.16
C LYS A 529 -18.12 18.62 -18.97
N PRO A 530 -19.18 17.96 -18.47
CA PRO A 530 -19.07 17.00 -17.36
C PRO A 530 -18.11 15.83 -17.65
N GLU A 531 -17.80 15.54 -18.91
CA GLU A 531 -16.80 14.55 -19.31
C GLU A 531 -15.36 14.87 -18.86
N MET A 532 -15.06 16.10 -18.44
CA MET A 532 -13.75 16.45 -17.85
C MET A 532 -13.62 16.07 -16.36
N GLY A 533 -14.73 15.71 -15.69
CA GLY A 533 -14.68 15.23 -14.30
C GLY A 533 -14.29 13.76 -14.19
N PHE A 534 -13.59 13.37 -13.12
CA PHE A 534 -13.18 11.99 -12.83
C PHE A 534 -13.27 11.67 -11.32
N TRP A 535 -13.16 10.38 -10.95
CA TRP A 535 -13.18 9.94 -9.55
C TRP A 535 -11.78 9.64 -9.01
N GLN A 536 -11.55 9.83 -7.72
CA GLN A 536 -10.46 9.17 -7.00
C GLN A 536 -11.05 8.20 -5.97
N VAL A 537 -10.49 7.00 -5.89
CA VAL A 537 -10.94 5.93 -4.98
C VAL A 537 -9.73 5.35 -4.27
N GLU A 538 -9.63 5.61 -2.97
CA GLU A 538 -8.58 5.07 -2.11
C GLU A 538 -8.99 3.69 -1.56
N THR A 539 -8.02 2.78 -1.48
CA THR A 539 -8.16 1.46 -0.85
C THR A 539 -7.43 1.50 0.48
N SER A 540 -8.09 1.07 1.56
CA SER A 540 -7.42 0.98 2.86
C SER A 540 -6.28 -0.03 2.86
N SER A 541 -5.38 0.15 3.81
CA SER A 541 -4.36 -0.82 4.16
C SER A 541 -4.94 -2.17 4.58
N LEU A 542 -4.18 -3.24 4.32
CA LEU A 542 -4.39 -4.56 4.93
C LEU A 542 -3.69 -4.70 6.30
N ARG A 543 -2.72 -3.84 6.62
CA ARG A 543 -2.00 -3.80 7.89
C ARG A 543 -2.85 -3.19 9.01
N ASP A 544 -3.29 -1.94 8.84
CA ASP A 544 -4.00 -1.16 9.85
C ASP A 544 -5.53 -1.30 9.73
N PHE A 545 -6.29 -0.92 10.77
CA PHE A 545 -7.75 -0.94 10.72
C PHE A 545 -8.25 0.02 9.60
N PRO A 546 -9.18 -0.39 8.72
CA PRO A 546 -10.07 -1.54 8.82
C PRO A 546 -9.58 -2.85 8.16
N GLN A 547 -8.31 -3.00 7.76
CA GLN A 547 -7.76 -4.21 7.12
C GLN A 547 -8.70 -4.76 6.02
N GLN A 548 -8.94 -3.96 4.97
CA GLN A 548 -9.92 -4.27 3.93
C GLN A 548 -9.29 -4.19 2.53
N LEU A 549 -9.66 -5.15 1.69
CA LEU A 549 -9.46 -5.06 0.23
C LEU A 549 -10.70 -4.43 -0.42
N ARG A 550 -10.58 -3.93 -1.66
CA ARG A 550 -11.72 -3.33 -2.38
C ARG A 550 -11.97 -4.04 -3.70
N THR A 551 -13.23 -4.24 -4.02
CA THR A 551 -13.68 -4.79 -5.31
C THR A 551 -14.33 -3.70 -6.15
N PHE A 552 -14.17 -3.82 -7.47
CA PHE A 552 -14.66 -2.89 -8.47
C PHE A 552 -15.46 -3.64 -9.53
N GLU A 553 -16.63 -3.11 -9.89
CA GLU A 553 -17.40 -3.55 -11.06
C GLU A 553 -17.70 -2.34 -11.94
N ILE A 554 -17.33 -2.40 -13.22
CA ILE A 554 -17.53 -1.30 -14.19
C ILE A 554 -18.55 -1.73 -15.23
N TYR A 555 -19.56 -0.89 -15.45
CA TYR A 555 -20.63 -1.14 -16.40
C TYR A 555 -20.81 0.03 -17.37
N LEU A 556 -21.07 -0.30 -18.63
CA LEU A 556 -21.64 0.64 -19.59
C LEU A 556 -23.17 0.66 -19.41
N ASN A 557 -23.76 1.83 -19.22
CA ASN A 557 -25.21 1.97 -19.07
C ASN A 557 -25.93 2.03 -20.43
N SER A 558 -27.26 1.91 -20.42
CA SER A 558 -28.08 1.95 -21.63
C SER A 558 -28.03 3.29 -22.39
N ASP A 559 -27.74 4.39 -21.69
CA ASP A 559 -27.50 5.75 -22.22
C ASP A 559 -26.04 6.06 -22.59
N TYR A 560 -25.14 5.07 -22.47
CA TYR A 560 -23.69 5.20 -22.68
C TYR A 560 -22.94 6.07 -21.65
N THR A 561 -23.53 6.35 -20.49
CA THR A 561 -22.75 6.71 -19.29
C THR A 561 -22.05 5.46 -18.73
N VAL A 562 -21.06 5.64 -17.86
CA VAL A 562 -20.43 4.55 -17.10
C VAL A 562 -20.89 4.60 -15.66
N SER A 563 -21.14 3.43 -15.07
CA SER A 563 -21.26 3.26 -13.62
C SER A 563 -20.12 2.39 -13.08
N ILE A 564 -19.65 2.73 -11.88
CA ILE A 564 -18.55 2.04 -11.18
C ILE A 564 -19.03 1.74 -9.77
N LYS A 565 -19.16 0.46 -9.44
CA LYS A 565 -19.52 -0.01 -8.11
C LYS A 565 -18.24 -0.36 -7.36
N THR A 566 -18.02 0.26 -6.21
CA THR A 566 -16.84 0.05 -5.35
C THR A 566 -17.30 -0.46 -3.99
N ILE A 567 -16.76 -1.59 -3.56
CA ILE A 567 -17.20 -2.31 -2.35
C ILE A 567 -15.99 -2.76 -1.56
N ASN A 568 -15.94 -2.41 -0.28
CA ASN A 568 -14.91 -2.89 0.65
C ASN A 568 -15.25 -4.31 1.13
N VAL A 569 -14.24 -5.13 1.34
CA VAL A 569 -14.37 -6.52 1.77
C VAL A 569 -13.40 -6.79 2.91
N ASP A 570 -13.94 -7.25 4.04
CA ASP A 570 -13.13 -7.79 5.13
C ASP A 570 -12.58 -9.17 4.72
N PRO A 571 -11.26 -9.42 4.83
CA PRO A 571 -10.71 -10.76 4.73
C PRO A 571 -11.42 -11.74 5.68
N ILE A 572 -11.82 -12.89 5.16
CA ILE A 572 -12.36 -14.00 5.93
C ILE A 572 -11.23 -14.59 6.76
N MET A 573 -11.30 -14.36 8.07
CA MET A 573 -10.34 -14.85 9.04
C MET A 573 -10.99 -15.93 9.91
N GLU A 574 -10.32 -17.08 10.05
CA GLU A 574 -10.80 -18.14 10.92
C GLU A 574 -10.65 -17.78 12.39
N LYS A 575 -11.62 -18.15 13.22
CA LYS A 575 -11.59 -17.85 14.66
C LYS A 575 -10.40 -18.56 15.31
N GLY A 576 -9.46 -17.77 15.83
CA GLY A 576 -8.23 -18.26 16.46
C GLY A 576 -7.07 -18.49 15.49
N SER A 577 -7.21 -18.11 14.21
CA SER A 577 -6.07 -18.00 13.29
C SER A 577 -5.19 -16.78 13.63
N PRO A 578 -3.90 -16.79 13.25
CA PRO A 578 -3.02 -15.63 13.36
C PRO A 578 -3.59 -14.36 12.70
N ALA A 579 -4.25 -14.49 11.54
CA ALA A 579 -4.93 -13.37 10.89
C ALA A 579 -6.08 -12.78 11.73
N ALA A 580 -6.83 -13.61 12.46
CA ALA A 580 -7.85 -13.13 13.40
C ALA A 580 -7.24 -12.47 14.66
N THR A 581 -6.03 -12.87 15.06
CA THR A 581 -5.25 -12.17 16.09
C THR A 581 -4.81 -10.79 15.59
N SER A 582 -4.32 -10.68 14.34
CA SER A 582 -4.04 -9.39 13.71
C SER A 582 -5.26 -8.46 13.70
N ARG A 583 -6.44 -9.00 13.35
CA ARG A 583 -7.70 -8.24 13.39
C ARG A 583 -8.03 -7.66 14.75
N LYS A 584 -7.85 -8.44 15.81
CA LYS A 584 -7.99 -7.98 17.20
C LYS A 584 -6.99 -6.86 17.49
N TYR A 585 -5.74 -7.00 17.04
CA TYR A 585 -4.68 -6.01 17.26
C TYR A 585 -4.88 -4.72 16.47
N ALA A 586 -5.36 -4.76 15.22
CA ALA A 586 -5.74 -3.58 14.45
C ALA A 586 -6.88 -2.79 15.12
N ILE A 587 -7.89 -3.49 15.65
CA ILE A 587 -9.00 -2.87 16.39
C ILE A 587 -8.53 -2.30 17.72
N ALA A 588 -7.66 -3.01 18.45
CA ALA A 588 -7.05 -2.51 19.68
C ALA A 588 -6.21 -1.25 19.43
N ALA A 589 -5.40 -1.24 18.37
CA ALA A 589 -4.63 -0.06 17.95
C ALA A 589 -5.55 1.13 17.65
N GLN A 590 -6.65 0.93 16.91
CA GLN A 590 -7.62 2.00 16.67
C GLN A 590 -8.29 2.49 17.97
N GLN A 591 -8.63 1.59 18.90
CA GLN A 591 -9.22 1.94 20.21
C GLN A 591 -8.25 2.72 21.13
N ILE A 592 -6.93 2.50 21.00
CA ILE A 592 -5.90 3.14 21.84
C ILE A 592 -5.43 4.45 21.21
N LEU A 593 -5.04 4.41 19.92
CA LEU A 593 -4.47 5.56 19.20
C LEU A 593 -5.51 6.56 18.71
N GLN A 594 -6.72 6.08 18.36
CA GLN A 594 -7.84 6.88 17.85
C GLN A 594 -7.49 7.77 16.63
N ASN A 595 -6.61 7.29 15.76
CA ASN A 595 -6.20 8.01 14.55
C ASN A 595 -7.41 8.34 13.66
N ASP A 596 -7.46 9.57 13.12
CA ASP A 596 -8.53 10.00 12.22
C ASP A 596 -8.30 9.46 10.80
N ILE A 597 -8.76 8.23 10.61
CA ILE A 597 -8.84 7.55 9.31
C ILE A 597 -10.13 7.90 8.53
N THR A 598 -10.81 8.98 8.93
CA THR A 598 -11.94 9.62 8.24
C THR A 598 -11.63 11.09 7.92
N VAL A 599 -10.34 11.43 7.78
CA VAL A 599 -9.93 12.83 7.64
C VAL A 599 -10.29 13.41 6.26
N ASN A 600 -10.82 14.63 6.28
CA ASN A 600 -11.06 15.46 5.11
C ASN A 600 -10.25 16.75 5.28
N CYS A 601 -9.04 16.79 4.71
CA CYS A 601 -8.07 17.84 4.98
C CYS A 601 -8.52 19.22 4.41
N PRO A 602 -8.53 20.29 5.23
CA PRO A 602 -8.77 21.65 4.75
C PRO A 602 -7.73 22.11 3.72
N ASN A 603 -8.17 22.84 2.69
CA ASN A 603 -7.27 23.45 1.71
C ASN A 603 -6.70 24.77 2.28
N ILE A 604 -5.64 24.66 3.09
CA ILE A 604 -5.07 25.81 3.81
C ILE A 604 -4.21 26.70 2.91
N ALA A 605 -4.32 28.02 3.08
CA ALA A 605 -3.48 29.02 2.40
C ALA A 605 -2.14 29.29 3.11
N MET A 606 -2.04 28.92 4.39
CA MET A 606 -0.90 29.20 5.26
C MET A 606 -0.64 28.05 6.25
N VAL A 607 0.57 27.50 6.27
CA VAL A 607 1.04 26.64 7.38
C VAL A 607 1.34 27.51 8.60
N SER A 608 0.92 27.03 9.78
CA SER A 608 1.00 27.74 11.07
C SER A 608 0.45 29.18 11.04
N GLY A 609 -0.42 29.49 10.08
CA GLY A 609 -0.98 30.83 9.86
C GLY A 609 0.00 31.89 9.34
N VAL A 610 1.25 31.52 9.00
CA VAL A 610 2.32 32.48 8.64
C VAL A 610 3.17 32.10 7.44
N ILE A 611 3.27 30.81 7.07
CA ILE A 611 4.04 30.34 5.91
C ILE A 611 3.09 30.14 4.72
N PRO A 612 3.16 30.95 3.64
CA PRO A 612 2.31 30.76 2.47
C PRO A 612 2.63 29.45 1.75
N VAL A 613 1.59 28.72 1.35
CA VAL A 613 1.73 27.41 0.71
C VAL A 613 0.94 27.34 -0.59
N VAL A 614 1.46 26.55 -1.52
CA VAL A 614 0.76 26.17 -2.76
C VAL A 614 -0.47 25.33 -2.43
N SER A 615 -1.52 25.40 -3.27
CA SER A 615 -2.77 24.68 -3.01
C SER A 615 -2.56 23.17 -3.08
N MET A 616 -2.87 22.47 -1.99
CA MET A 616 -2.98 21.02 -1.94
C MET A 616 -4.31 20.51 -2.51
N ASP A 617 -5.19 21.39 -2.97
CA ASP A 617 -6.27 21.01 -3.88
C ASP A 617 -6.62 22.14 -4.84
N PRO A 618 -6.16 22.10 -6.10
CA PRO A 618 -6.41 23.15 -7.08
C PRO A 618 -7.86 23.23 -7.55
N THR A 619 -8.73 22.26 -7.19
CA THR A 619 -10.13 22.23 -7.65
C THR A 619 -11.10 23.02 -6.75
N ARG A 620 -10.66 23.42 -5.55
CA ARG A 620 -11.49 24.12 -4.56
C ARG A 620 -10.81 25.39 -4.02
N PRO A 621 -11.56 26.34 -3.43
CA PRO A 621 -10.98 27.50 -2.75
C PRO A 621 -9.93 27.09 -1.69
N GLN A 622 -8.91 27.93 -1.53
CA GLN A 622 -7.86 27.80 -0.53
C GLN A 622 -7.99 28.96 0.47
N GLY A 623 -7.82 28.73 1.77
CA GLY A 623 -8.06 29.78 2.78
C GLY A 623 -7.62 29.46 4.20
N THR A 624 -8.19 30.17 5.17
CA THR A 624 -8.01 29.93 6.60
C THR A 624 -9.30 29.32 7.15
N PRO A 625 -9.30 28.06 7.62
CA PRO A 625 -10.51 27.39 8.10
C PRO A 625 -11.22 28.13 9.24
N THR A 626 -12.54 28.22 9.15
CA THR A 626 -13.46 28.61 10.24
C THR A 626 -14.57 27.57 10.37
N GLU A 627 -15.45 27.71 11.38
CA GLU A 627 -16.63 26.82 11.51
C GLU A 627 -17.61 26.99 10.34
N GLU A 628 -17.71 28.20 9.76
CA GLU A 628 -18.58 28.51 8.63
C GLU A 628 -17.96 28.14 7.28
N GLU A 629 -16.65 28.33 7.14
CA GLU A 629 -15.89 28.04 5.92
C GLU A 629 -14.71 27.11 6.30
N PRO A 630 -14.94 25.79 6.42
CA PRO A 630 -13.92 24.85 6.85
C PRO A 630 -12.86 24.56 5.77
N PHE A 631 -13.09 25.02 4.53
CA PHE A 631 -12.29 24.72 3.34
C PHE A 631 -12.04 23.22 3.12
N THR A 632 -12.92 22.34 3.59
CA THR A 632 -12.90 20.89 3.32
C THR A 632 -13.52 20.54 1.97
N ASP A 633 -13.32 19.32 1.48
CA ASP A 633 -13.89 18.87 0.20
C ASP A 633 -15.30 18.27 0.42
N PRO A 634 -16.37 18.89 -0.11
CA PRO A 634 -17.75 18.39 0.08
C PRO A 634 -18.04 17.07 -0.65
N SER A 635 -17.16 16.63 -1.56
CA SER A 635 -17.25 15.33 -2.23
C SER A 635 -16.65 14.19 -1.39
N ILE A 636 -15.76 14.49 -0.43
CA ILE A 636 -15.27 13.49 0.53
C ILE A 636 -16.34 13.32 1.60
N GLN A 637 -16.99 12.17 1.57
CA GLN A 637 -18.16 11.84 2.38
C GLN A 637 -17.90 10.56 3.16
N PHE A 638 -18.45 10.49 4.37
CA PHE A 638 -18.38 9.31 5.23
C PHE A 638 -19.79 8.80 5.53
N VAL A 639 -19.89 7.60 6.10
CA VAL A 639 -21.16 7.04 6.57
C VAL A 639 -21.09 6.85 8.07
N ASP A 640 -21.81 7.71 8.81
CA ASP A 640 -22.08 7.45 10.21
C ASP A 640 -23.04 6.25 10.33
N LEU A 641 -22.65 5.27 11.14
CA LEU A 641 -23.40 4.07 11.48
C LEU A 641 -23.48 3.88 13.01
N SER A 642 -23.12 4.91 13.79
CA SER A 642 -23.06 4.86 15.25
C SER A 642 -24.43 4.58 15.89
N GLU A 643 -25.50 5.17 15.34
CA GLU A 643 -26.89 4.88 15.73
C GLU A 643 -27.38 3.49 15.26
N ASP A 644 -26.73 2.90 14.26
CA ASP A 644 -27.05 1.57 13.67
C ASP A 644 -26.21 0.42 14.28
N GLY A 645 -25.57 0.65 15.42
CA GLY A 645 -24.83 -0.39 16.16
C GLY A 645 -23.42 -0.66 15.62
N VAL A 646 -22.84 0.29 14.89
CA VAL A 646 -21.42 0.29 14.47
C VAL A 646 -20.80 1.60 14.98
N PRO A 647 -20.33 1.66 16.25
CA PRO A 647 -19.93 2.91 16.90
C PRO A 647 -18.85 3.70 16.17
N PHE A 648 -17.97 3.00 15.44
CA PHE A 648 -16.95 3.60 14.59
C PHE A 648 -16.76 2.75 13.34
N ASN A 649 -16.60 3.40 12.19
CA ASN A 649 -16.20 2.77 10.94
C ASN A 649 -15.45 3.77 10.06
N ALA A 650 -14.58 3.26 9.19
CA ALA A 650 -13.75 4.05 8.29
C ALA A 650 -13.75 3.45 6.87
N SER A 651 -14.96 3.11 6.39
CA SER A 651 -15.17 2.42 5.12
C SER A 651 -16.23 3.15 4.31
N TYR A 652 -16.10 3.15 2.98
CA TYR A 652 -17.06 3.81 2.09
C TYR A 652 -17.33 3.00 0.83
N ASN A 653 -18.58 2.53 0.69
CA ASN A 653 -19.08 1.84 -0.50
C ASN A 653 -19.80 2.83 -1.41
N ALA A 654 -19.47 2.83 -2.70
CA ALA A 654 -20.03 3.81 -3.63
C ALA A 654 -20.47 3.19 -4.96
N LEU A 655 -21.59 3.70 -5.50
CA LEU A 655 -21.98 3.52 -6.89
C LEU A 655 -21.80 4.86 -7.60
N LEU A 656 -20.66 4.98 -8.26
CA LEU A 656 -20.19 6.17 -8.97
C LEU A 656 -20.76 6.21 -10.38
N PHE A 657 -20.93 7.40 -10.93
CA PHE A 657 -21.37 7.62 -12.32
C PHE A 657 -20.40 8.56 -13.04
N LYS A 658 -20.21 8.34 -14.34
CA LYS A 658 -19.32 9.12 -15.20
C LYS A 658 -20.00 9.40 -16.54
N GLN A 659 -20.10 10.68 -16.90
CA GLN A 659 -20.45 11.11 -18.24
C GLN A 659 -19.21 10.97 -19.15
N LEU A 660 -19.43 10.45 -20.35
CA LEU A 660 -18.38 10.29 -21.38
C LEU A 660 -18.51 11.38 -22.46
N SER A 661 -17.40 11.67 -23.14
CA SER A 661 -17.34 12.59 -24.28
C SER A 661 -18.21 12.11 -25.45
N PRO A 662 -18.75 13.01 -26.30
CA PRO A 662 -19.51 12.64 -27.50
C PRO A 662 -18.75 11.69 -28.44
N GLU A 663 -17.43 11.87 -28.54
CA GLU A 663 -16.51 11.04 -29.32
C GLU A 663 -16.47 9.61 -28.75
N MET A 664 -16.26 9.46 -27.44
CA MET A 664 -16.21 8.16 -26.78
C MET A 664 -17.58 7.46 -26.81
N VAL A 665 -18.67 8.19 -26.61
CA VAL A 665 -20.05 7.67 -26.78
C VAL A 665 -20.25 7.14 -28.20
N THR A 666 -19.76 7.86 -29.22
CA THR A 666 -19.85 7.41 -30.63
C THR A 666 -19.03 6.13 -30.87
N ALA A 667 -17.83 6.03 -30.30
CA ALA A 667 -16.99 4.83 -30.38
C ALA A 667 -17.66 3.61 -29.71
N LEU A 668 -18.21 3.80 -28.50
CA LEU A 668 -18.93 2.76 -27.78
C LEU A 668 -20.24 2.37 -28.48
N GLN A 669 -20.95 3.31 -29.10
CA GLN A 669 -22.12 3.01 -29.93
C GLN A 669 -21.76 2.17 -31.15
N ALA A 670 -20.59 2.36 -31.75
CA ALA A 670 -20.13 1.55 -32.88
C ALA A 670 -19.78 0.10 -32.46
N GLN A 671 -19.33 -0.11 -31.22
CA GLN A 671 -18.87 -1.40 -30.71
C GLN A 671 -19.94 -2.20 -29.94
N PHE A 672 -20.82 -1.53 -29.20
CA PHE A 672 -21.85 -2.12 -28.31
C PHE A 672 -23.28 -1.80 -28.77
N GLN A 673 -23.46 -1.68 -30.08
CA GLN A 673 -24.76 -1.59 -30.76
C GLN A 673 -25.61 -2.85 -30.45
N GLN A 674 -26.92 -2.66 -30.27
CA GLN A 674 -27.91 -3.75 -30.16
C GLN A 674 -28.30 -4.29 -31.54
#